data_AF-A0A2D7S2X0-F1
#
_entry.id   AF-A0A2D7S2X0-F1
#
_cell.length_a   1.000
_cell.length_b   1.000
_cell.length_c   1.000
_cell.angle_alpha   90.00
_cell.angle_beta   90.00
_cell.angle_gamma   90.00
#
_symmetry.space_group_name_H-M   'P 1'
#
loop_
_entity.id
_entity.type
_entity.pdbx_description
1 polymer ?
#
loop_
_entity_poly.entity_id
_entity_poly.type
_entity_poly.pdbx_seq_one_letter_code
_entity_poly.pdbx_strand_id
1 'polypeptide(L)'
;MSEIRLNINKYFPGLIFFGLSLILFLPLIVSPETVFPYVVGKSLWFRGIVYCVAGFYLILLTSNKSYLPDKNFLILIFALFVLIQAISGIASSSPVNSFWSNWERMEGVTDYFHWLIILIVSSSVLRKEKSWIKLLKINTYAGFIVAFLGLLEFFNIVIPIFFGLDIFPMVVNPEESYTLGERVESTIGNPTYIASYLTLISFISIGLMLREFQVNFNKSLKNTFLNFELGTKIFILLSSTGTLISIWTILNSGSRASLIGIVIGTLFAFLMLSLTINSLGKYFYGFFILTGSLIILFLTTNILIESQRNNLKDEIVKNYIPENLFGNEIQYSFTNFGAGDGYNENQEITNILNQLEFIKIFQDTERSSGTFMDMKSLSEYIKENNIYSTPLSNEIYCSDEIILYFWATDRYSFRECTQMMKIISKFGSGFSYPFKSGFNIGNRQYAWTIALKGFASNPILGIGPENFPILHYKYLELDMNDDSPHLDRAHNRILHTLATTGIFGAIILIALWVTIMTIITKKIFNKKNNFFWILLGSAFLSYITSSMFMFSVSSTYLQVILVVSLLSKSSEIKEIKENKENKEERFTKDAITFVVTIISLISIILLIRSFIYIPFSAAKLTPPLGEPGSVIEMQENINKFPKLSNYGRQEMFYILLRDYESMLSLSSEQGKFSENYNTLKNLIFQEYSRAVEIEPDNFNIHFSTASLFLGLSKYEADNLNQANEILKTMEILSPDSVQTLEIKIRLALLRNMDVEAEKLIIKWRNAMPYQFKNFWDENLAIAKGELIPEMEIDCKNDQYPQDAPQFDDSNLLYTNELEDGVIVGIKKEALEDALNVLPGIIVKMNYTGWLPNGCIFDSSYLPGMSPLSFLLGNNKAIPGIEESLITLKKGSIARIVIPPEKAYGSNGVSGLIPPNSPIYFEVEILDVETTGVKID
;
A
#
# COMPACT_ATOMS: atom_id res chain seq x y z
N MET A 1 -51.75 -29.15 4.73
CA MET A 1 -51.00 -28.24 3.82
C MET A 1 -51.43 -28.36 2.37
N SER A 2 -51.36 -27.29 1.59
CA SER A 2 -51.50 -27.30 0.11
C SER A 2 -50.27 -27.92 -0.56
N GLU A 3 -50.37 -28.27 -1.85
CA GLU A 3 -49.25 -28.83 -2.63
C GLU A 3 -48.05 -27.88 -2.71
N ILE A 4 -48.30 -26.57 -2.81
CA ILE A 4 -47.27 -25.53 -2.79
C ILE A 4 -46.48 -25.55 -1.48
N ARG A 5 -47.16 -25.53 -0.33
CA ARG A 5 -46.50 -25.57 0.99
C ARG A 5 -45.78 -26.89 1.25
N LEU A 6 -46.32 -28.01 0.77
CA LEU A 6 -45.64 -29.31 0.84
C LEU A 6 -44.33 -29.30 0.05
N ASN A 7 -44.33 -28.75 -1.16
CA ASN A 7 -43.11 -28.62 -1.98
C ASN A 7 -42.09 -27.69 -1.32
N ILE A 8 -42.51 -26.54 -0.77
CA ILE A 8 -41.61 -25.62 -0.05
C ILE A 8 -40.91 -26.35 1.10
N ASN A 9 -41.67 -27.03 1.97
CA ASN A 9 -41.10 -27.76 3.11
C ASN A 9 -40.15 -28.89 2.70
N LYS A 10 -40.40 -29.51 1.54
CA LYS A 10 -39.58 -30.60 1.02
C LYS A 10 -38.25 -30.11 0.42
N TYR A 11 -38.26 -29.04 -0.37
CA TYR A 11 -37.12 -28.64 -1.20
C TYR A 11 -36.30 -27.46 -0.64
N PHE A 12 -36.93 -26.48 -0.01
CA PHE A 12 -36.24 -25.23 0.41
C PHE A 12 -35.14 -25.46 1.47
N PRO A 13 -35.29 -26.34 2.47
CA PRO A 13 -34.18 -26.65 3.38
C PRO A 13 -32.95 -27.19 2.64
N GLY A 14 -33.15 -27.95 1.55
CA GLY A 14 -32.08 -28.44 0.69
C GLY A 14 -31.41 -27.33 -0.11
N LEU A 15 -32.19 -26.39 -0.68
CA LEU A 15 -31.66 -25.20 -1.37
C LEU A 15 -30.86 -24.30 -0.43
N ILE A 16 -31.35 -24.09 0.80
CA ILE A 16 -30.62 -23.33 1.83
C ILE A 16 -29.33 -24.04 2.20
N PHE A 17 -29.34 -25.36 2.41
CA PHE A 17 -28.10 -26.12 2.67
C PHE A 17 -27.11 -26.01 1.50
N PHE A 18 -27.61 -26.04 0.25
CA PHE A 18 -26.78 -25.86 -0.93
C PHE A 18 -26.14 -24.46 -0.96
N GLY A 19 -26.92 -23.40 -0.74
CA GLY A 19 -26.39 -22.03 -0.64
C GLY A 19 -25.36 -21.86 0.48
N LEU A 20 -25.64 -22.41 1.67
CA LEU A 20 -24.68 -22.41 2.79
C LEU A 20 -23.40 -23.19 2.45
N SER A 21 -23.51 -24.27 1.67
CA SER A 21 -22.34 -25.04 1.21
C SER A 21 -21.56 -24.27 0.15
N LEU A 22 -22.25 -23.56 -0.74
CA LEU A 22 -21.63 -22.73 -1.76
C LEU A 22 -20.78 -21.66 -1.09
N ILE A 23 -21.30 -20.92 -0.10
CA ILE A 23 -20.57 -19.88 0.64
C ILE A 23 -19.19 -20.36 1.17
N LEU A 24 -19.02 -21.64 1.50
CA LEU A 24 -17.74 -22.17 2.03
C LEU A 24 -16.59 -22.11 1.03
N PHE A 25 -16.87 -21.96 -0.26
CA PHE A 25 -15.89 -21.77 -1.31
C PHE A 25 -15.50 -20.30 -1.51
N LEU A 26 -15.99 -19.38 -0.66
CA LEU A 26 -15.61 -17.96 -0.63
C LEU A 26 -14.08 -17.73 -0.75
N PRO A 27 -13.21 -18.48 -0.06
CA PRO A 27 -11.77 -18.24 -0.12
C PRO A 27 -11.15 -18.48 -1.50
N LEU A 28 -11.84 -19.17 -2.41
CA LEU A 28 -11.38 -19.46 -3.77
C LEU A 28 -11.79 -18.39 -4.80
N ILE A 29 -12.68 -17.46 -4.43
CA ILE A 29 -13.14 -16.42 -5.36
C ILE A 29 -12.07 -15.34 -5.47
N VAL A 30 -11.58 -15.09 -6.68
CA VAL A 30 -10.68 -13.97 -7.01
C VAL A 30 -11.28 -13.25 -8.21
N SER A 31 -11.23 -11.92 -8.23
CA SER A 31 -11.72 -11.09 -9.33
C SER A 31 -10.60 -10.18 -9.84
N PRO A 32 -9.66 -10.71 -10.66
CA PRO A 32 -8.51 -9.97 -11.21
C PRO A 32 -8.86 -8.62 -11.82
N GLU A 33 -10.05 -8.52 -12.39
CA GLU A 33 -10.49 -7.34 -13.13
C GLU A 33 -11.03 -6.20 -12.26
N THR A 34 -10.96 -6.31 -10.93
CA THR A 34 -11.45 -5.29 -9.97
C THR A 34 -10.31 -4.69 -9.18
N VAL A 35 -10.42 -3.40 -8.82
CA VAL A 35 -9.40 -2.62 -8.09
C VAL A 35 -8.76 -3.30 -6.86
N PHE A 36 -9.49 -4.18 -6.16
CA PHE A 36 -8.91 -5.09 -5.17
C PHE A 36 -9.31 -6.55 -5.46
N PRO A 37 -8.49 -7.30 -6.21
CA PRO A 37 -8.84 -8.62 -6.74
C PRO A 37 -9.19 -9.67 -5.69
N TYR A 38 -8.54 -9.58 -4.52
CA TYR A 38 -8.70 -10.54 -3.44
C TYR A 38 -9.83 -10.20 -2.47
N VAL A 39 -10.55 -9.09 -2.68
CA VAL A 39 -11.53 -8.56 -1.72
C VAL A 39 -12.91 -8.37 -2.36
N VAL A 40 -12.98 -7.65 -3.48
CA VAL A 40 -14.25 -7.19 -4.05
C VAL A 40 -15.14 -8.36 -4.47
N GLY A 41 -14.63 -9.25 -5.34
CA GLY A 41 -15.38 -10.40 -5.83
C GLY A 41 -15.86 -11.31 -4.69
N LYS A 42 -15.01 -11.55 -3.69
CA LYS A 42 -15.36 -12.34 -2.49
C LYS A 42 -16.54 -11.72 -1.74
N SER A 43 -16.44 -10.45 -1.37
CA SER A 43 -17.47 -9.77 -0.57
C SER A 43 -18.81 -9.74 -1.31
N LEU A 44 -18.80 -9.42 -2.61
CA LEU A 44 -20.02 -9.35 -3.42
C LEU A 44 -20.66 -10.72 -3.67
N TRP A 45 -19.85 -11.76 -3.90
CA TRP A 45 -20.33 -13.14 -4.03
C TRP A 45 -20.95 -13.65 -2.73
N PHE A 46 -20.31 -13.38 -1.59
CA PHE A 46 -20.87 -13.70 -0.27
C PHE A 46 -22.25 -13.07 -0.08
N ARG A 47 -22.37 -11.75 -0.29
CA ARG A 47 -23.64 -11.01 -0.17
C ARG A 47 -24.73 -11.60 -1.07
N GLY A 48 -24.41 -11.95 -2.31
CA GLY A 48 -25.38 -12.56 -3.24
C GLY A 48 -25.96 -13.88 -2.77
N ILE A 49 -25.12 -14.76 -2.22
CA ILE A 49 -25.62 -16.02 -1.68
C ILE A 49 -26.43 -15.76 -0.40
N VAL A 50 -26.01 -14.82 0.45
CA VAL A 50 -26.78 -14.43 1.64
C VAL A 50 -28.19 -13.95 1.25
N TYR A 51 -28.33 -13.10 0.22
CA TYR A 51 -29.65 -12.64 -0.24
C TYR A 51 -30.53 -13.79 -0.72
N CYS A 52 -29.98 -14.72 -1.51
CA CYS A 52 -30.72 -15.88 -1.99
C CYS A 52 -31.17 -16.77 -0.82
N VAL A 53 -30.25 -17.09 0.09
CA VAL A 53 -30.50 -17.93 1.27
C VAL A 53 -31.52 -17.28 2.21
N ALA A 54 -31.44 -15.96 2.42
CA ALA A 54 -32.39 -15.21 3.22
C ALA A 54 -33.79 -15.20 2.60
N GLY A 55 -33.91 -14.97 1.29
CA GLY A 55 -35.20 -15.01 0.61
C GLY A 55 -35.84 -16.40 0.62
N PHE A 56 -35.05 -17.46 0.40
CA PHE A 56 -35.54 -18.84 0.56
C PHE A 56 -35.97 -19.12 2.01
N TYR A 57 -35.24 -18.60 3.00
CA TYR A 57 -35.62 -18.74 4.39
C TYR A 57 -36.95 -18.03 4.71
N LEU A 58 -37.16 -16.81 4.22
CA LEU A 58 -38.43 -16.09 4.40
C LEU A 58 -39.62 -16.85 3.80
N ILE A 59 -39.45 -17.42 2.61
CA ILE A 59 -40.48 -18.26 1.96
C ILE A 59 -40.76 -19.50 2.82
N LEU A 60 -39.71 -20.18 3.29
CA LEU A 60 -39.83 -21.36 4.15
C LEU A 60 -40.63 -21.07 5.43
N LEU A 61 -40.42 -19.91 6.06
CA LEU A 61 -41.13 -19.52 7.28
C LEU A 61 -42.64 -19.35 7.10
N THR A 62 -43.11 -18.98 5.90
CA THR A 62 -44.56 -18.90 5.61
C THR A 62 -45.22 -20.28 5.58
N SER A 63 -44.46 -21.29 5.15
CA SER A 63 -44.92 -22.67 5.01
C SER A 63 -44.81 -23.45 6.32
N ASN A 64 -43.71 -23.27 7.05
CA ASN A 64 -43.48 -23.98 8.30
C ASN A 64 -42.77 -23.10 9.34
N LYS A 65 -43.58 -22.61 10.29
CA LYS A 65 -43.11 -21.81 11.43
C LYS A 65 -42.18 -22.56 12.38
N SER A 66 -42.05 -23.89 12.28
CA SER A 66 -41.09 -24.63 13.10
C SER A 66 -39.67 -24.14 12.87
N TYR A 67 -39.36 -23.58 11.69
CA TYR A 67 -38.06 -23.03 11.28
C TYR A 67 -37.73 -21.63 11.84
N LEU A 68 -38.59 -21.04 12.68
CA LEU A 68 -38.25 -19.81 13.39
C LEU A 68 -37.01 -20.02 14.28
N PRO A 69 -36.18 -18.98 14.49
CA PRO A 69 -35.01 -19.08 15.34
C PRO A 69 -35.41 -19.33 16.79
N ASP A 70 -34.73 -20.28 17.44
CA ASP A 70 -34.89 -20.51 18.88
C ASP A 70 -34.34 -19.30 19.66
N LYS A 71 -34.91 -19.04 20.85
CA LYS A 71 -34.34 -18.06 21.78
C LYS A 71 -32.97 -18.56 22.26
N ASN A 72 -31.91 -18.08 21.62
CA ASN A 72 -30.54 -18.47 21.93
C ASN A 72 -29.73 -17.25 22.39
N PHE A 73 -29.12 -17.37 23.57
CA PHE A 73 -28.32 -16.31 24.16
C PHE A 73 -27.11 -15.92 23.30
N LEU A 74 -26.51 -16.88 22.58
CA LEU A 74 -25.35 -16.61 21.73
C LEU A 74 -25.74 -15.78 20.48
N ILE A 75 -26.90 -16.04 19.90
CA ILE A 75 -27.46 -15.21 18.81
C ILE A 75 -27.77 -13.81 19.33
N LEU A 76 -28.33 -13.68 20.54
CA LEU A 76 -28.61 -12.40 21.15
C LEU A 76 -27.33 -11.57 21.38
N ILE A 77 -26.28 -12.16 21.96
CA ILE A 77 -24.98 -11.49 22.14
C ILE A 77 -24.43 -11.04 20.78
N PHE A 78 -24.47 -11.89 19.77
CA PHE A 78 -23.97 -11.54 18.44
C PHE A 78 -24.80 -10.41 17.81
N ALA A 79 -26.13 -10.44 17.94
CA ALA A 79 -27.00 -9.36 17.47
C ALA A 79 -26.73 -8.03 18.20
N LEU A 80 -26.46 -8.07 19.51
CA LEU A 80 -26.05 -6.90 20.29
C LEU A 80 -24.69 -6.37 19.83
N PHE A 81 -23.74 -7.25 19.49
CA PHE A 81 -22.47 -6.84 18.90
C PHE A 81 -22.70 -6.09 17.58
N VAL A 82 -23.50 -6.65 16.66
CA VAL A 82 -23.86 -5.97 15.39
C VAL A 82 -24.55 -4.64 15.63
N LEU A 83 -25.46 -4.56 16.61
CA LEU A 83 -26.14 -3.31 16.97
C LEU A 83 -25.15 -2.26 17.47
N ILE A 84 -24.16 -2.63 18.29
CA ILE A 84 -23.12 -1.72 18.77
C ILE A 84 -22.27 -1.21 17.58
N GLN A 85 -21.90 -2.09 16.64
CA GLN A 85 -21.19 -1.66 15.42
C GLN A 85 -22.02 -0.64 14.63
N ALA A 86 -23.33 -0.87 14.51
CA ALA A 86 -24.23 0.02 13.78
C ALA A 86 -24.41 1.38 14.50
N ILE A 87 -24.60 1.40 15.81
CA ILE A 87 -24.74 2.64 16.60
C ILE A 87 -23.44 3.44 16.52
N SER A 88 -22.29 2.79 16.72
CA SER A 88 -20.97 3.41 16.59
C SER A 88 -20.74 3.96 15.18
N GLY A 89 -21.12 3.21 14.14
CA GLY A 89 -21.00 3.64 12.75
C GLY A 89 -21.91 4.81 12.38
N ILE A 90 -23.10 4.94 12.99
CA ILE A 90 -23.99 6.10 12.78
C ILE A 90 -23.44 7.34 13.49
N ALA A 91 -22.85 7.15 14.67
CA ALA A 91 -22.29 8.23 15.49
C ALA A 91 -20.88 8.67 15.04
N SER A 92 -20.32 8.05 14.00
CA SER A 92 -18.97 8.35 13.53
C SER A 92 -18.91 9.63 12.69
N SER A 93 -17.70 10.15 12.48
CA SER A 93 -17.48 11.31 11.61
C SER A 93 -17.59 11.00 10.12
N SER A 94 -17.48 9.71 9.74
CA SER A 94 -17.71 9.22 8.37
C SER A 94 -18.71 8.05 8.36
N PRO A 95 -20.03 8.30 8.56
CA PRO A 95 -21.03 7.24 8.65
C PRO A 95 -21.17 6.40 7.37
N VAL A 96 -20.97 7.02 6.20
CA VAL A 96 -21.04 6.32 4.91
C VAL A 96 -19.92 5.28 4.82
N ASN A 97 -18.69 5.65 5.15
CA ASN A 97 -17.55 4.72 5.22
C ASN A 97 -17.76 3.66 6.31
N SER A 98 -18.23 4.01 7.51
CA SER A 98 -18.55 2.99 8.52
C SER A 98 -19.59 1.97 8.05
N PHE A 99 -20.57 2.41 7.27
CA PHE A 99 -21.64 1.54 6.78
C PHE A 99 -21.20 0.65 5.62
N TRP A 100 -20.50 1.23 4.63
CA TRP A 100 -20.12 0.58 3.38
C TRP A 100 -18.69 0.00 3.36
N SER A 101 -17.80 0.50 4.23
CA SER A 101 -16.34 0.39 4.15
C SER A 101 -15.80 1.08 2.89
N ASN A 102 -14.63 0.65 2.41
CA ASN A 102 -13.97 1.03 1.18
C ASN A 102 -13.77 -0.22 0.29
N TRP A 103 -13.19 -0.06 -0.91
CA TRP A 103 -12.90 -1.21 -1.78
C TRP A 103 -11.81 -2.14 -1.23
N GLU A 104 -10.88 -1.61 -0.43
CA GLU A 104 -9.74 -2.34 0.14
C GLU A 104 -10.19 -3.43 1.12
N ARG A 105 -11.30 -3.22 1.83
CA ARG A 105 -11.78 -4.13 2.89
C ARG A 105 -13.20 -4.62 2.70
N MET A 106 -14.14 -3.74 2.36
CA MET A 106 -15.58 -4.07 2.26
C MET A 106 -16.19 -4.69 3.55
N GLU A 107 -15.67 -4.36 4.74
CA GLU A 107 -16.02 -4.95 6.06
C GLU A 107 -16.91 -4.04 6.95
N GLY A 108 -17.71 -3.17 6.33
CA GLY A 108 -18.54 -2.18 7.04
C GLY A 108 -19.71 -2.78 7.82
N VAL A 109 -20.54 -1.93 8.45
CA VAL A 109 -21.78 -2.35 9.16
C VAL A 109 -22.67 -3.26 8.30
N THR A 110 -22.71 -3.02 6.99
CA THR A 110 -23.39 -3.90 6.03
C THR A 110 -22.95 -5.35 6.17
N ASP A 111 -21.65 -5.64 6.23
CA ASP A 111 -21.11 -7.00 6.32
C ASP A 111 -21.53 -7.69 7.64
N TYR A 112 -21.49 -6.97 8.76
CA TYR A 112 -21.97 -7.45 10.06
C TYR A 112 -23.44 -7.91 10.04
N PHE A 113 -24.32 -7.22 9.30
CA PHE A 113 -25.71 -7.68 9.10
C PHE A 113 -25.80 -8.98 8.30
N HIS A 114 -24.98 -9.15 7.25
CA HIS A 114 -24.97 -10.40 6.47
C HIS A 114 -24.49 -11.58 7.32
N TRP A 115 -23.49 -11.38 8.18
CA TRP A 115 -23.06 -12.40 9.14
C TRP A 115 -24.17 -12.80 10.11
N LEU A 116 -24.94 -11.83 10.62
CA LEU A 116 -26.10 -12.09 11.49
C LEU A 116 -27.19 -12.89 10.76
N ILE A 117 -27.48 -12.55 9.50
CA ILE A 117 -28.44 -13.27 8.68
C ILE A 117 -28.00 -14.72 8.50
N ILE A 118 -26.75 -14.97 8.12
CA ILE A 118 -26.23 -16.34 7.96
C ILE A 118 -26.26 -17.11 9.27
N LEU A 119 -25.93 -16.47 10.39
CA LEU A 119 -26.04 -17.07 11.72
C LEU A 119 -27.48 -17.51 12.01
N ILE A 120 -28.46 -16.63 11.81
CA ILE A 120 -29.88 -16.93 12.05
C ILE A 120 -30.37 -18.05 11.13
N VAL A 121 -30.12 -17.95 9.82
CA VAL A 121 -30.64 -18.92 8.84
C VAL A 121 -30.02 -20.30 9.07
N SER A 122 -28.69 -20.37 9.19
CA SER A 122 -28.00 -21.66 9.34
C SER A 122 -28.33 -22.35 10.67
N SER A 123 -28.38 -21.61 11.79
CA SER A 123 -28.76 -22.16 13.10
C SER A 123 -30.22 -22.63 13.15
N SER A 124 -31.12 -21.97 12.42
CA SER A 124 -32.56 -22.31 12.40
C SER A 124 -32.91 -23.47 11.47
N VAL A 125 -32.24 -23.56 10.32
CA VAL A 125 -32.51 -24.58 9.29
C VAL A 125 -31.71 -25.86 9.55
N LEU A 126 -30.44 -25.75 9.95
CA LEU A 126 -29.57 -26.90 10.20
C LEU A 126 -29.68 -27.39 11.66
N ARG A 127 -30.68 -28.22 11.92
CA ARG A 127 -30.95 -28.71 13.30
C ARG A 127 -30.15 -29.95 13.67
N LYS A 128 -29.96 -30.84 12.69
CA LYS A 128 -29.32 -32.15 12.89
C LYS A 128 -27.80 -32.02 12.95
N GLU A 129 -27.17 -32.73 13.90
CA GLU A 129 -25.70 -32.82 13.98
C GLU A 129 -25.09 -33.33 12.67
N LYS A 130 -25.72 -34.31 12.02
CA LYS A 130 -25.25 -34.86 10.73
C LYS A 130 -25.13 -33.79 9.63
N SER A 131 -26.06 -32.83 9.57
CA SER A 131 -26.02 -31.74 8.59
C SER A 131 -24.82 -30.81 8.83
N TRP A 132 -24.55 -30.48 10.09
CA TRP A 132 -23.39 -29.69 10.48
C TRP A 132 -22.07 -30.39 10.20
N ILE A 133 -21.95 -31.68 10.53
CA ILE A 133 -20.75 -32.45 10.21
C ILE A 133 -20.52 -32.48 8.69
N LYS A 134 -21.57 -32.65 7.88
CA LYS A 134 -21.45 -32.57 6.42
C LYS A 134 -20.96 -31.20 5.96
N LEU A 135 -21.52 -30.11 6.51
CA LEU A 135 -21.12 -28.75 6.18
C LEU A 135 -19.66 -28.47 6.57
N LEU A 136 -19.21 -28.90 7.75
CA LEU A 136 -17.82 -28.77 8.18
C LEU A 136 -16.85 -29.59 7.33
N LYS A 137 -17.23 -30.79 6.86
CA LYS A 137 -16.44 -31.54 5.88
C LYS A 137 -16.26 -30.78 4.57
N ILE A 138 -17.34 -30.16 4.06
CA ILE A 138 -17.27 -29.29 2.87
C ILE A 138 -16.31 -28.12 3.13
N ASN A 139 -16.39 -27.49 4.30
CA ASN A 139 -15.49 -26.40 4.69
C ASN A 139 -14.01 -26.85 4.66
N THR A 140 -13.71 -28.06 5.17
CA THR A 140 -12.34 -28.59 5.13
C THR A 140 -11.86 -28.84 3.70
N TYR A 141 -12.73 -29.32 2.82
CA TYR A 141 -12.35 -29.52 1.41
C TYR A 141 -12.06 -28.19 0.70
N ALA A 142 -12.87 -27.16 0.92
CA ALA A 142 -12.59 -25.82 0.39
C ALA A 142 -11.22 -25.33 0.87
N GLY A 143 -10.90 -25.51 2.15
CA GLY A 143 -9.59 -25.13 2.69
C GLY A 143 -8.41 -25.95 2.16
N PHE A 144 -8.60 -27.24 1.86
CA PHE A 144 -7.55 -28.04 1.23
C PHE A 144 -7.27 -27.61 -0.21
N ILE A 145 -8.28 -27.14 -0.95
CA ILE A 145 -8.07 -26.56 -2.28
C ILE A 145 -7.21 -25.29 -2.15
N VAL A 146 -7.51 -24.40 -1.20
CA VAL A 146 -6.69 -23.20 -0.93
C VAL A 146 -5.24 -23.58 -0.60
N ALA A 147 -5.04 -24.56 0.28
CA ALA A 147 -3.70 -25.04 0.65
C ALA A 147 -2.95 -25.65 -0.54
N PHE A 148 -3.65 -26.44 -1.37
CA PHE A 148 -3.07 -27.02 -2.58
C PHE A 148 -2.68 -25.97 -3.61
N LEU A 149 -3.50 -24.93 -3.81
CA LEU A 149 -3.16 -23.80 -4.68
C LEU A 149 -1.90 -23.07 -4.18
N GLY A 150 -1.75 -22.89 -2.86
CA GLY A 150 -0.53 -22.31 -2.28
C GLY A 150 0.71 -23.20 -2.45
N LEU A 151 0.53 -24.53 -2.47
CA LEU A 151 1.61 -25.47 -2.81
C LEU A 151 2.04 -25.32 -4.27
N LEU A 152 1.10 -25.12 -5.18
CA LEU A 152 1.38 -24.93 -6.61
C LEU A 152 2.08 -23.59 -6.88
N GLU A 153 1.63 -22.51 -6.22
CA GLU A 153 2.25 -21.18 -6.25
C GLU A 153 3.72 -21.27 -5.86
N PHE A 154 4.04 -21.94 -4.76
CA PHE A 154 5.42 -22.10 -4.31
C PHE A 154 6.33 -22.83 -5.31
N PHE A 155 5.80 -23.80 -6.05
CA PHE A 155 6.56 -24.49 -7.09
C PHE A 155 6.52 -23.76 -8.44
N ASN A 156 5.92 -22.56 -8.50
CA ASN A 156 5.69 -21.80 -9.72
C ASN A 156 4.97 -22.63 -10.81
N ILE A 157 4.04 -23.50 -10.39
CA ILE A 157 3.29 -24.38 -11.30
C ILE A 157 2.00 -23.69 -11.70
N VAL A 158 2.06 -22.86 -12.73
CA VAL A 158 0.86 -22.24 -13.29
C VAL A 158 -0.02 -23.34 -13.92
N ILE A 159 -1.23 -23.53 -13.41
CA ILE A 159 -2.22 -24.44 -14.01
C ILE A 159 -2.99 -23.68 -15.11
N PRO A 160 -2.86 -24.07 -16.39
CA PRO A 160 -3.70 -23.52 -17.44
C PRO A 160 -5.11 -24.12 -17.29
N ILE A 161 -6.07 -23.27 -16.91
CA ILE A 161 -7.52 -23.32 -17.16
C ILE A 161 -8.19 -24.71 -17.06
N PHE A 162 -9.12 -24.84 -16.10
CA PHE A 162 -10.28 -25.72 -16.25
C PHE A 162 -11.54 -24.84 -16.40
N PHE A 163 -12.28 -25.00 -17.51
CA PHE A 163 -13.58 -24.38 -17.81
C PHE A 163 -13.64 -22.89 -18.25
N GLY A 164 -12.61 -22.33 -18.88
CA GLY A 164 -12.73 -21.02 -19.56
C GLY A 164 -13.12 -19.84 -18.66
N LEU A 165 -12.87 -19.98 -17.36
CA LEU A 165 -12.99 -18.91 -16.36
C LEU A 165 -11.56 -18.60 -15.89
N ASP A 166 -11.10 -17.36 -16.06
CA ASP A 166 -9.80 -16.87 -15.56
C ASP A 166 -9.78 -16.75 -14.03
N ILE A 167 -10.03 -17.85 -13.31
CA ILE A 167 -10.20 -17.82 -11.85
C ILE A 167 -8.84 -17.85 -11.10
N PHE A 168 -7.76 -18.32 -11.75
CA PHE A 168 -6.47 -18.61 -11.10
C PHE A 168 -5.16 -18.04 -11.70
N PRO A 169 -5.10 -17.32 -12.85
CA PRO A 169 -3.81 -16.89 -13.42
C PRO A 169 -2.93 -16.07 -12.46
N MET A 170 -3.51 -15.06 -11.79
CA MET A 170 -2.79 -14.20 -10.82
C MET A 170 -2.35 -14.93 -9.54
N VAL A 171 -2.95 -16.07 -9.20
CA VAL A 171 -2.75 -16.72 -7.89
C VAL A 171 -1.51 -17.60 -7.88
N VAL A 172 -1.05 -18.03 -9.06
CA VAL A 172 0.01 -19.03 -9.20
C VAL A 172 1.27 -18.44 -9.83
N ASN A 173 1.27 -17.14 -10.16
CA ASN A 173 2.46 -16.43 -10.60
C ASN A 173 3.13 -15.73 -9.40
N PRO A 174 4.27 -16.23 -8.89
CA PRO A 174 4.98 -15.62 -7.77
C PRO A 174 5.53 -14.23 -8.08
N GLU A 175 5.79 -13.93 -9.36
CA GLU A 175 6.34 -12.64 -9.80
C GLU A 175 5.30 -11.51 -9.74
N GLU A 176 4.01 -11.86 -9.77
CA GLU A 176 2.89 -10.93 -9.61
C GLU A 176 2.37 -10.84 -8.16
N SER A 177 2.97 -11.60 -7.23
CA SER A 177 2.54 -11.60 -5.82
C SER A 177 3.09 -10.40 -5.06
N TYR A 178 2.37 -9.94 -4.04
CA TYR A 178 2.79 -8.81 -3.20
C TYR A 178 4.13 -9.09 -2.48
N THR A 179 4.43 -10.36 -2.23
CA THR A 179 5.69 -10.79 -1.63
C THR A 179 6.74 -11.24 -2.64
N LEU A 180 6.52 -11.03 -3.94
CA LEU A 180 7.44 -11.46 -5.02
C LEU A 180 7.87 -12.94 -4.88
N GLY A 181 6.93 -13.78 -4.48
CA GLY A 181 7.14 -15.21 -4.24
C GLY A 181 7.88 -15.57 -2.95
N GLU A 182 8.25 -14.62 -2.09
CA GLU A 182 8.93 -14.94 -0.82
C GLU A 182 8.05 -15.75 0.13
N ARG A 183 6.73 -15.54 0.12
CA ARG A 183 5.78 -16.18 1.04
C ARG A 183 4.54 -16.62 0.29
N VAL A 184 3.97 -17.75 0.70
CA VAL A 184 2.76 -18.30 0.05
C VAL A 184 1.51 -17.50 0.42
N GLU A 185 0.73 -17.09 -0.58
CA GLU A 185 -0.47 -16.24 -0.42
C GLU A 185 -1.78 -16.93 -0.82
N SER A 186 -1.72 -17.77 -1.86
CA SER A 186 -2.83 -18.45 -2.53
C SER A 186 -3.97 -17.49 -2.90
N THR A 187 -5.18 -18.03 -3.14
CA THR A 187 -6.38 -17.26 -3.49
C THR A 187 -6.84 -16.30 -2.39
N ILE A 188 -6.23 -16.35 -1.20
CA ILE A 188 -6.51 -15.42 -0.12
C ILE A 188 -5.79 -14.08 -0.33
N GLY A 189 -4.64 -14.06 -1.02
CA GLY A 189 -3.91 -12.84 -1.40
C GLY A 189 -3.15 -12.18 -0.24
N ASN A 190 -2.86 -12.94 0.83
CA ASN A 190 -1.99 -12.48 1.92
C ASN A 190 -1.48 -13.66 2.75
N PRO A 191 -0.16 -13.77 3.02
CA PRO A 191 0.40 -14.91 3.74
C PRO A 191 -0.04 -15.03 5.21
N THR A 192 -0.41 -13.91 5.84
CA THR A 192 -0.87 -13.91 7.24
C THR A 192 -2.32 -14.41 7.33
N TYR A 193 -3.18 -13.97 6.40
CA TYR A 193 -4.58 -14.39 6.38
C TYR A 193 -4.73 -15.87 5.98
N ILE A 194 -3.96 -16.35 4.99
CA ILE A 194 -4.00 -17.77 4.61
C ILE A 194 -3.62 -18.69 5.77
N ALA A 195 -2.57 -18.36 6.52
CA ALA A 195 -2.17 -19.19 7.66
C ALA A 195 -3.22 -19.20 8.77
N SER A 196 -3.83 -18.06 9.09
CA SER A 196 -4.92 -17.99 10.07
C SER A 196 -6.12 -18.84 9.63
N TYR A 197 -6.53 -18.70 8.37
CA TYR A 197 -7.62 -19.48 7.77
C TYR A 197 -7.33 -20.99 7.79
N LEU A 198 -6.15 -21.43 7.31
CA LEU A 198 -5.77 -22.84 7.24
C LEU A 198 -5.51 -23.46 8.61
N THR A 199 -5.12 -22.67 9.60
CA THR A 199 -4.97 -23.14 10.99
C THR A 199 -6.31 -23.64 11.54
N LEU A 200 -7.37 -22.84 11.37
CA LEU A 200 -8.72 -23.24 11.76
C LEU A 200 -9.19 -24.49 11.01
N ILE A 201 -8.97 -24.54 9.69
CA ILE A 201 -9.30 -25.71 8.84
C ILE A 201 -8.58 -26.96 9.34
N SER A 202 -7.30 -26.86 9.68
CA SER A 202 -6.48 -27.99 10.11
C SER A 202 -6.98 -28.58 11.43
N PHE A 203 -7.26 -27.74 12.43
CA PHE A 203 -7.84 -28.21 13.69
C PHE A 203 -9.23 -28.84 13.49
N ILE A 204 -10.12 -28.21 12.70
CA ILE A 204 -11.45 -28.75 12.41
C ILE A 204 -11.35 -30.09 11.69
N SER A 205 -10.48 -30.21 10.69
CA SER A 205 -10.20 -31.43 9.93
C SER A 205 -9.75 -32.57 10.85
N ILE A 206 -8.74 -32.32 11.70
CA ILE A 206 -8.24 -33.30 12.66
C ILE A 206 -9.36 -33.71 13.63
N GLY A 207 -10.14 -32.75 14.13
CA GLY A 207 -11.29 -33.01 15.00
C GLY A 207 -12.35 -33.90 14.35
N LEU A 208 -12.65 -33.69 13.07
CA LEU A 208 -13.59 -34.51 12.31
C LEU A 208 -13.06 -35.92 12.05
N MET A 209 -11.79 -36.07 11.70
CA MET A 209 -11.16 -37.39 11.54
C MET A 209 -11.20 -38.18 12.85
N LEU A 210 -10.76 -37.57 13.96
CA LEU A 210 -10.79 -38.20 15.28
C LEU A 210 -12.20 -38.57 15.73
N ARG A 211 -13.20 -37.77 15.36
CA ARG A 211 -14.62 -38.11 15.60
C ARG A 211 -15.02 -39.40 14.89
N GLU A 212 -14.66 -39.58 13.62
CA GLU A 212 -14.99 -40.82 12.88
C GLU A 212 -14.32 -42.05 13.52
N PHE A 213 -13.06 -41.91 13.97
CA PHE A 213 -12.38 -42.95 14.73
C PHE A 213 -13.03 -43.23 16.09
N GLN A 214 -13.45 -42.20 16.82
CA GLN A 214 -14.09 -42.36 18.12
C GLN A 214 -15.46 -43.03 18.04
N VAL A 215 -16.29 -42.63 17.08
CA VAL A 215 -17.67 -43.14 16.92
C VAL A 215 -17.68 -44.61 16.52
N ASN A 216 -16.72 -45.02 15.70
CA ASN A 216 -16.68 -46.33 15.07
C ASN A 216 -15.51 -47.19 15.59
N PHE A 217 -14.94 -46.85 16.76
CA PHE A 217 -13.73 -47.50 17.27
C PHE A 217 -13.93 -49.01 17.44
N ASN A 218 -13.01 -49.78 16.88
CA ASN A 218 -12.89 -51.23 17.06
C ASN A 218 -11.50 -51.55 17.64
N LYS A 219 -11.27 -52.81 18.07
CA LYS A 219 -10.08 -53.34 18.78
C LYS A 219 -8.71 -52.68 18.48
N SER A 220 -8.47 -52.20 17.25
CA SER A 220 -7.29 -51.39 16.89
C SER A 220 -7.63 -50.30 15.86
N LEU A 221 -6.78 -49.26 15.74
CA LEU A 221 -6.92 -48.20 14.72
C LEU A 221 -6.92 -48.76 13.29
N LYS A 222 -6.05 -49.73 12.99
CA LYS A 222 -6.00 -50.40 11.68
C LYS A 222 -7.30 -51.10 11.36
N ASN A 223 -7.82 -51.89 12.31
CA ASN A 223 -9.09 -52.61 12.11
C ASN A 223 -10.28 -51.65 12.02
N THR A 224 -10.23 -50.57 12.79
CA THR A 224 -11.23 -49.48 12.72
C THR A 224 -11.27 -48.88 11.32
N PHE A 225 -10.11 -48.49 10.76
CA PHE A 225 -10.02 -47.92 9.41
C PHE A 225 -10.49 -48.90 8.34
N LEU A 226 -10.09 -50.17 8.42
CA LEU A 226 -10.49 -51.19 7.44
C LEU A 226 -12.01 -51.44 7.44
N ASN A 227 -12.68 -51.25 8.57
CA ASN A 227 -14.12 -51.44 8.71
C ASN A 227 -14.96 -50.23 8.27
N PHE A 228 -14.35 -49.08 7.99
CA PHE A 228 -15.08 -47.91 7.52
C PHE A 228 -15.70 -48.12 6.14
N GLU A 229 -16.87 -47.50 5.94
CA GLU A 229 -17.47 -47.32 4.62
C GLU A 229 -16.50 -46.57 3.69
N LEU A 230 -16.60 -46.84 2.39
CA LEU A 230 -15.72 -46.26 1.37
C LEU A 230 -15.67 -44.73 1.45
N GLY A 231 -16.81 -44.07 1.66
CA GLY A 231 -16.88 -42.61 1.80
C GLY A 231 -16.09 -42.06 2.99
N THR A 232 -16.10 -42.77 4.13
CA THR A 232 -15.33 -42.37 5.31
C THR A 232 -13.84 -42.62 5.13
N LYS A 233 -13.45 -43.71 4.45
CA LYS A 233 -12.05 -43.97 4.08
C LYS A 233 -11.50 -42.87 3.17
N ILE A 234 -12.24 -42.51 2.12
CA ILE A 234 -11.87 -41.42 1.21
C ILE A 234 -11.75 -40.11 1.98
N PHE A 235 -12.72 -39.78 2.84
CA PHE A 235 -12.64 -38.58 3.67
C PHE A 235 -11.37 -38.55 4.52
N ILE A 236 -11.04 -39.63 5.24
CA ILE A 236 -9.85 -39.66 6.10
C ILE A 236 -8.56 -39.51 5.28
N LEU A 237 -8.46 -40.16 4.12
CA LEU A 237 -7.28 -40.04 3.25
C LEU A 237 -7.12 -38.61 2.71
N LEU A 238 -8.19 -38.02 2.19
CA LEU A 238 -8.21 -36.64 1.70
C LEU A 238 -7.93 -35.64 2.83
N SER A 239 -8.52 -35.84 4.00
CA SER A 239 -8.29 -34.97 5.17
C SER A 239 -6.88 -35.09 5.72
N SER A 240 -6.29 -36.28 5.72
CA SER A 240 -4.90 -36.47 6.18
C SER A 240 -3.93 -35.76 5.24
N THR A 241 -4.06 -36.01 3.94
CA THR A 241 -3.22 -35.37 2.90
C THR A 241 -3.42 -33.86 2.86
N GLY A 242 -4.67 -33.40 2.81
CA GLY A 242 -5.01 -31.98 2.83
C GLY A 242 -4.51 -31.26 4.09
N THR A 243 -4.58 -31.88 5.27
CA THR A 243 -4.05 -31.27 6.50
C THR A 243 -2.53 -31.17 6.48
N LEU A 244 -1.82 -32.15 5.91
CA LEU A 244 -0.36 -32.06 5.75
C LEU A 244 0.04 -30.91 4.82
N ILE A 245 -0.66 -30.76 3.70
CA ILE A 245 -0.45 -29.64 2.77
C ILE A 245 -0.78 -28.32 3.45
N SER A 246 -1.87 -28.24 4.23
CA SER A 246 -2.21 -27.05 5.00
C SER A 246 -1.14 -26.66 6.00
N ILE A 247 -0.58 -27.62 6.77
CA ILE A 247 0.51 -27.35 7.72
C ILE A 247 1.74 -26.85 6.98
N TRP A 248 2.10 -27.48 5.87
CA TRP A 248 3.22 -27.04 5.03
C TRP A 248 3.00 -25.62 4.50
N THR A 249 1.77 -25.30 4.06
CA THR A 249 1.40 -23.97 3.55
C THR A 249 1.46 -22.91 4.65
N ILE A 250 0.99 -23.23 5.86
CA ILE A 250 1.07 -22.34 7.03
C ILE A 250 2.53 -22.01 7.36
N LEU A 251 3.42 -23.01 7.33
CA LEU A 251 4.85 -22.80 7.59
C LEU A 251 5.49 -21.91 6.52
N ASN A 252 5.17 -22.15 5.24
CA ASN A 252 5.70 -21.35 4.12
C ASN A 252 5.01 -19.98 3.93
N SER A 253 3.97 -19.70 4.70
CA SER A 253 3.41 -18.35 4.77
C SER A 253 4.20 -17.44 5.71
N GLY A 254 5.08 -17.98 6.57
CA GLY A 254 5.88 -17.20 7.52
C GLY A 254 5.09 -16.41 8.57
N SER A 255 3.80 -16.73 8.79
CA SER A 255 2.92 -16.00 9.70
C SER A 255 3.24 -16.29 11.18
N ARG A 256 4.00 -15.40 11.82
CA ARG A 256 4.32 -15.44 13.26
C ARG A 256 3.07 -15.52 14.15
N ALA A 257 2.04 -14.72 13.85
CA ALA A 257 0.79 -14.68 14.63
C ALA A 257 0.03 -16.02 14.59
N SER A 258 0.01 -16.68 13.43
CA SER A 258 -0.64 -17.98 13.28
C SER A 258 0.15 -19.09 13.97
N LEU A 259 1.49 -19.06 13.92
CA LEU A 259 2.33 -20.02 14.64
C LEU A 259 2.11 -19.96 16.16
N ILE A 260 2.06 -18.77 16.75
CA ILE A 260 1.72 -18.60 18.17
C ILE A 260 0.32 -19.17 18.45
N GLY A 261 -0.65 -18.87 17.59
CA GLY A 261 -2.00 -19.44 17.68
C GLY A 261 -2.01 -20.96 17.70
N ILE A 262 -1.25 -21.61 16.81
CA ILE A 262 -1.13 -23.08 16.74
C ILE A 262 -0.53 -23.64 18.03
N VAL A 263 0.52 -23.03 18.55
CA VAL A 263 1.15 -23.46 19.81
C VAL A 263 0.14 -23.38 20.96
N ILE A 264 -0.57 -22.26 21.11
CA ILE A 264 -1.58 -22.12 22.19
C ILE A 264 -2.75 -23.09 21.99
N GLY A 265 -3.24 -23.24 20.76
CA GLY A 265 -4.31 -24.19 20.43
C GLY A 265 -3.93 -25.64 20.71
N THR A 266 -2.73 -26.05 20.33
CA THR A 266 -2.23 -27.42 20.60
C THR A 266 -1.99 -27.66 22.08
N LEU A 267 -1.41 -26.71 22.82
CA LEU A 267 -1.28 -26.78 24.28
C LEU A 267 -2.65 -26.94 24.96
N PHE A 268 -3.65 -26.19 24.52
CA PHE A 268 -5.02 -26.36 24.99
C PHE A 268 -5.58 -27.75 24.65
N ALA A 269 -5.34 -28.26 23.45
CA ALA A 269 -5.75 -29.61 23.07
C ALA A 269 -5.19 -30.67 24.02
N PHE A 270 -3.88 -30.65 24.27
CA PHE A 270 -3.21 -31.59 25.17
C PHE A 270 -3.65 -31.41 26.63
N LEU A 271 -3.89 -30.17 27.08
CA LEU A 271 -4.43 -29.91 28.42
C LEU A 271 -5.81 -30.54 28.57
N MET A 272 -6.73 -30.29 27.65
CA MET A 272 -8.07 -30.86 27.72
C MET A 272 -8.09 -32.39 27.54
N LEU A 273 -7.18 -32.94 26.74
CA LEU A 273 -6.98 -34.39 26.63
C LEU A 273 -6.53 -34.99 27.96
N SER A 274 -5.58 -34.36 28.67
CA SER A 274 -5.13 -34.87 29.96
C SER A 274 -6.21 -34.81 31.03
N LEU A 275 -7.04 -33.76 31.03
CA LEU A 275 -8.18 -33.61 31.94
C LEU A 275 -9.33 -34.58 31.64
N THR A 276 -9.48 -35.02 30.40
CA THR A 276 -10.54 -35.96 30.00
C THR A 276 -10.10 -37.43 30.04
N ILE A 277 -8.80 -37.69 29.94
CA ILE A 277 -8.21 -39.04 29.92
C ILE A 277 -7.05 -39.10 30.92
N ASN A 278 -7.31 -39.65 32.11
CA ASN A 278 -6.35 -39.67 33.23
C ASN A 278 -4.97 -40.27 32.88
N SER A 279 -4.90 -41.27 31.99
CA SER A 279 -3.64 -41.90 31.60
C SER A 279 -2.73 -40.99 30.76
N LEU A 280 -3.27 -39.90 30.20
CA LEU A 280 -2.53 -38.99 29.33
C LEU A 280 -1.82 -37.84 30.08
N GLY A 281 -2.05 -37.69 31.39
CA GLY A 281 -1.46 -36.61 32.20
C GLY A 281 0.05 -36.46 32.08
N LYS A 282 0.80 -37.57 32.12
CA LYS A 282 2.26 -37.56 31.99
C LYS A 282 2.76 -37.07 30.63
N TYR A 283 2.00 -37.32 29.55
CA TYR A 283 2.36 -36.88 28.20
C TYR A 283 2.09 -35.39 28.00
N PHE A 284 1.14 -34.79 28.74
CA PHE A 284 0.94 -33.34 28.73
C PHE A 284 2.19 -32.62 29.24
N TYR A 285 2.74 -33.03 30.39
CA TYR A 285 3.97 -32.43 30.91
C TYR A 285 5.15 -32.61 29.94
N GLY A 286 5.29 -33.79 29.33
CA GLY A 286 6.30 -34.02 28.30
C GLY A 286 6.13 -33.13 27.07
N PHE A 287 4.90 -32.95 26.57
CA PHE A 287 4.61 -32.05 25.46
C PHE A 287 4.85 -30.59 25.82
N PHE A 288 4.43 -30.15 27.02
CA PHE A 288 4.67 -28.81 27.51
C PHE A 288 6.16 -28.49 27.58
N ILE A 289 6.97 -29.40 28.14
CA ILE A 289 8.44 -29.29 28.17
C ILE A 289 8.98 -29.20 26.75
N LEU A 290 8.56 -30.09 25.83
CA LEU A 290 9.00 -30.05 24.43
C LEU A 290 8.68 -28.71 23.76
N THR A 291 7.45 -28.20 23.91
CA THR A 291 7.08 -26.90 23.35
C THR A 291 7.89 -25.76 23.96
N GLY A 292 8.15 -25.79 25.27
CA GLY A 292 9.02 -24.83 25.94
C GLY A 292 10.45 -24.89 25.39
N SER A 293 11.01 -26.09 25.18
CA SER A 293 12.33 -26.27 24.57
C SER A 293 12.39 -25.75 23.14
N LEU A 294 11.35 -25.93 22.33
CA LEU A 294 11.27 -25.39 20.97
C LEU A 294 11.20 -23.86 20.94
N ILE A 295 10.45 -23.25 21.87
CA ILE A 295 10.40 -21.79 22.02
C ILE A 295 11.76 -21.25 22.44
N ILE A 296 12.41 -21.89 23.42
CA ILE A 296 13.76 -21.52 23.86
C ILE A 296 14.74 -21.64 22.68
N LEU A 297 14.68 -22.74 21.93
CA LEU A 297 15.52 -22.93 20.73
C LEU A 297 15.28 -21.82 19.70
N PHE A 298 14.02 -21.44 19.45
CA PHE A 298 13.69 -20.34 18.55
C PHE A 298 14.28 -19.00 19.01
N LEU A 299 14.15 -18.69 20.31
CA LEU A 299 14.68 -17.47 20.91
C LEU A 299 16.21 -17.45 20.89
N THR A 300 16.87 -18.54 21.29
CA THR A 300 18.34 -18.62 21.27
C THR A 300 18.90 -18.56 19.85
N THR A 301 18.20 -19.15 18.88
CA THR A 301 18.56 -19.04 17.46
C THR A 301 18.45 -17.59 16.97
N ASN A 302 17.39 -16.87 17.34
CA ASN A 302 17.24 -15.45 17.02
C ASN A 302 18.35 -14.59 17.67
N ILE A 303 18.69 -14.85 18.94
CA ILE A 303 19.79 -14.16 19.64
C ILE A 303 21.12 -14.45 18.95
N LEU A 304 21.36 -15.70 18.53
CA LEU A 304 22.57 -16.08 17.81
C LEU A 304 22.66 -15.39 16.44
N ILE A 305 21.56 -15.32 15.68
CA ILE A 305 21.51 -14.58 14.41
C ILE A 305 21.84 -13.11 14.65
N GLU A 306 21.28 -12.49 15.68
CA GLU A 306 21.54 -11.09 16.01
C GLU A 306 23.02 -10.87 16.40
N SER A 307 23.58 -11.77 17.20
CA SER A 307 25.00 -11.75 17.57
C SER A 307 25.90 -11.93 16.35
N GLN A 308 25.60 -12.87 15.46
CA GLN A 308 26.35 -13.06 14.21
C GLN A 308 26.25 -11.82 13.30
N ARG A 309 25.08 -11.18 13.25
CA ARG A 309 24.87 -9.96 12.47
C ARG A 309 25.73 -8.81 13.00
N ASN A 310 25.79 -8.63 14.32
CA ASN A 310 26.61 -7.60 14.93
C ASN A 310 28.12 -7.87 14.71
N ASN A 311 28.57 -9.12 14.86
CA ASN A 311 29.96 -9.48 14.56
C ASN A 311 30.32 -9.23 13.09
N LEU A 312 29.41 -9.57 12.16
CA LEU A 312 29.59 -9.34 10.73
C LEU A 312 29.68 -7.85 10.41
N LYS A 313 28.83 -7.03 11.04
CA LYS A 313 28.93 -5.57 10.97
C LYS A 313 30.31 -5.10 11.45
N ASP A 314 30.75 -5.55 12.61
CA ASP A 314 32.03 -5.11 13.19
C ASP A 314 33.23 -5.50 12.30
N GLU A 315 33.19 -6.69 11.69
CA GLU A 315 34.20 -7.15 10.74
C GLU A 315 34.27 -6.26 9.49
N ILE A 316 33.12 -6.00 8.87
CA ILE A 316 33.04 -5.21 7.63
C ILE A 316 33.41 -3.75 7.87
N VAL A 317 32.91 -3.15 8.95
CA VAL A 317 33.20 -1.74 9.26
C VAL A 317 34.69 -1.50 9.45
N LYS A 318 35.41 -2.44 10.09
CA LYS A 318 36.87 -2.37 10.26
C LYS A 318 37.65 -2.43 8.95
N ASN A 319 37.08 -3.02 7.90
CA ASN A 319 37.74 -3.08 6.58
C ASN A 319 37.78 -1.71 5.90
N TYR A 320 36.81 -0.83 6.18
CA TYR A 320 36.69 0.47 5.51
C TYR A 320 36.98 1.67 6.40
N ILE A 321 36.87 1.53 7.73
CA ILE A 321 36.95 2.64 8.65
C ILE A 321 37.93 2.34 9.79
N PRO A 322 38.93 3.23 10.04
CA PRO A 322 39.98 3.00 11.03
C PRO A 322 39.47 2.76 12.47
N GLU A 323 40.07 1.79 13.18
CA GLU A 323 39.67 1.38 14.54
C GLU A 323 39.79 2.51 15.58
N ASN A 324 40.66 3.48 15.37
CA ASN A 324 40.82 4.65 16.26
C ASN A 324 39.60 5.57 16.28
N LEU A 325 38.68 5.44 15.31
CA LEU A 325 37.48 6.27 15.20
C LEU A 325 36.25 5.70 15.94
N PHE A 326 36.29 4.46 16.46
CA PHE A 326 35.12 3.78 17.06
C PHE A 326 35.25 3.32 18.52
N GLY A 327 36.35 3.59 19.23
CA GLY A 327 36.49 3.25 20.66
C GLY A 327 36.35 1.75 21.01
N ASN A 328 36.38 1.41 22.31
CA ASN A 328 36.41 0.02 22.80
C ASN A 328 35.04 -0.67 22.90
N GLU A 329 33.93 0.06 22.75
CA GLU A 329 32.57 -0.50 22.67
C GLU A 329 31.97 -0.12 21.32
N ILE A 330 31.83 -1.10 20.42
CA ILE A 330 31.29 -0.91 19.07
C ILE A 330 29.76 -0.82 19.12
N GLN A 331 29.23 0.12 19.90
CA GLN A 331 27.81 0.51 19.90
C GLN A 331 27.67 1.90 19.29
N TYR A 332 28.05 2.04 18.01
CA TYR A 332 27.71 3.21 17.23
C TYR A 332 26.64 2.85 16.18
N SER A 333 25.65 3.73 16.12
CA SER A 333 24.63 3.81 15.08
C SER A 333 25.08 4.90 14.10
N PHE A 334 25.18 4.59 12.81
CA PHE A 334 25.52 5.59 11.79
C PHE A 334 24.24 6.34 11.43
N THR A 335 23.66 7.05 12.41
CA THR A 335 22.33 7.63 12.29
C THR A 335 22.26 8.83 11.36
N ASN A 336 23.38 9.36 10.85
CA ASN A 336 23.40 10.59 10.06
C ASN A 336 24.54 10.60 9.04
N PHE A 337 24.53 9.68 8.07
CA PHE A 337 25.43 9.78 6.93
C PHE A 337 25.00 10.96 6.05
N GLY A 338 25.69 12.09 6.17
CA GLY A 338 25.66 13.22 5.24
C GLY A 338 25.28 14.62 5.78
N ALA A 339 25.19 14.82 7.10
CA ALA A 339 24.98 16.16 7.67
C ALA A 339 26.09 17.15 7.25
N GLY A 340 25.82 17.98 6.23
CA GLY A 340 26.40 19.31 6.11
C GLY A 340 25.84 20.13 7.26
N ASP A 341 26.66 20.26 8.30
CA ASP A 341 26.48 21.09 9.49
C ASP A 341 25.21 20.87 10.35
N GLY A 342 25.35 19.97 11.34
CA GLY A 342 24.45 19.91 12.50
C GLY A 342 24.48 18.58 13.26
N TYR A 343 25.46 18.42 14.16
CA TYR A 343 25.61 17.33 15.14
C TYR A 343 25.73 15.90 14.56
N ASN A 344 26.86 15.65 13.91
CA ASN A 344 27.45 14.32 13.85
C ASN A 344 28.23 14.09 15.16
N GLU A 345 28.06 12.94 15.83
CA GLU A 345 29.00 12.56 16.90
C GLU A 345 30.40 12.21 16.34
N ASN A 346 30.55 12.05 15.01
CA ASN A 346 31.85 11.83 14.38
C ASN A 346 31.91 12.23 12.88
N GLN A 347 32.30 13.48 12.62
CA GLN A 347 32.38 14.06 11.26
C GLN A 347 33.42 13.36 10.35
N GLU A 348 34.46 12.78 10.94
CA GLU A 348 35.52 12.05 10.23
C GLU A 348 35.01 10.79 9.53
N ILE A 349 34.08 10.06 10.14
CA ILE A 349 33.52 8.83 9.58
C ILE A 349 32.67 9.13 8.33
N THR A 350 31.89 10.20 8.37
CA THR A 350 31.06 10.63 7.23
C THR A 350 31.93 11.02 6.05
N ASN A 351 33.06 11.68 6.29
CA ASN A 351 34.02 12.01 5.23
C ASN A 351 34.62 10.76 4.59
N ILE A 352 34.98 9.74 5.38
CA ILE A 352 35.52 8.47 4.87
C ILE A 352 34.50 7.76 3.99
N LEU A 353 33.27 7.61 4.47
CA LEU A 353 32.20 6.96 3.71
C LEU A 353 31.83 7.72 2.42
N ASN A 354 31.85 9.06 2.43
CA ASN A 354 31.63 9.89 1.22
C ASN A 354 32.73 9.71 0.16
N GLN A 355 33.93 9.28 0.55
CA GLN A 355 35.04 9.00 -0.37
C GLN A 355 34.96 7.60 -0.99
N LEU A 356 34.08 6.72 -0.51
CA LEU A 356 33.92 5.37 -1.05
C LEU A 356 33.06 5.42 -2.33
N GLU A 357 33.69 5.10 -3.46
CA GLU A 357 33.07 5.16 -4.79
C GLU A 357 31.76 4.35 -4.89
N PHE A 358 31.72 3.15 -4.31
CA PHE A 358 30.54 2.29 -4.37
C PHE A 358 29.33 2.85 -3.62
N ILE A 359 29.53 3.61 -2.53
CA ILE A 359 28.44 4.23 -1.77
C ILE A 359 27.71 5.22 -2.68
N LYS A 360 28.45 6.08 -3.39
CA LYS A 360 27.91 7.04 -4.35
C LYS A 360 27.20 6.33 -5.50
N ILE A 361 27.84 5.31 -6.09
CA ILE A 361 27.25 4.52 -7.18
C ILE A 361 25.91 3.90 -6.76
N PHE A 362 25.83 3.30 -5.58
CA PHE A 362 24.60 2.65 -5.12
C PHE A 362 23.49 3.68 -4.83
N GLN A 363 23.83 4.84 -4.27
CA GLN A 363 22.88 5.95 -4.08
C GLN A 363 22.33 6.47 -5.43
N ASP A 364 23.22 6.72 -6.39
CA ASP A 364 22.84 7.20 -7.72
C ASP A 364 22.02 6.15 -8.49
N THR A 365 22.31 4.86 -8.28
CA THR A 365 21.54 3.74 -8.84
C THR A 365 20.11 3.74 -8.33
N GLU A 366 19.90 3.84 -7.01
CA GLU A 366 18.54 3.90 -6.47
C GLU A 366 17.82 5.19 -6.88
N ARG A 367 18.52 6.32 -6.91
CA ARG A 367 17.98 7.60 -7.37
C ARG A 367 17.52 7.54 -8.83
N SER A 368 18.33 6.96 -9.72
CA SER A 368 17.99 6.81 -11.14
C SER A 368 16.85 5.80 -11.37
N SER A 369 16.75 4.77 -10.53
CA SER A 369 15.63 3.82 -10.57
C SER A 369 14.30 4.42 -10.08
N GLY A 370 14.35 5.53 -9.34
CA GLY A 370 13.16 6.18 -8.75
C GLY A 370 12.53 5.40 -7.60
N THR A 371 13.14 4.29 -7.14
CA THR A 371 12.63 3.45 -6.05
C THR A 371 13.76 2.96 -5.17
N PHE A 372 13.52 2.87 -3.86
CA PHE A 372 14.44 2.20 -2.95
C PHE A 372 14.36 0.68 -3.14
N MET A 373 15.51 0.04 -3.31
CA MET A 373 15.61 -1.39 -3.51
C MET A 373 16.01 -2.09 -2.21
N ASP A 374 15.56 -3.33 -2.03
CA ASP A 374 16.14 -4.20 -1.00
C ASP A 374 17.53 -4.70 -1.44
N MET A 375 18.29 -5.34 -0.55
CA MET A 375 19.65 -5.77 -0.87
C MET A 375 19.71 -6.69 -2.08
N LYS A 376 18.71 -7.56 -2.24
CA LYS A 376 18.67 -8.53 -3.31
C LYS A 376 18.39 -7.83 -4.65
N SER A 377 17.36 -7.00 -4.69
CA SER A 377 16.95 -6.22 -5.86
C SER A 377 18.06 -5.26 -6.29
N LEU A 378 18.72 -4.58 -5.35
CA LEU A 378 19.85 -3.71 -5.66
C LEU A 378 21.02 -4.52 -6.23
N SER A 379 21.34 -5.67 -5.63
CA SER A 379 22.41 -6.55 -6.11
C SER A 379 22.13 -7.10 -7.51
N GLU A 380 20.88 -7.49 -7.79
CA GLU A 380 20.43 -7.96 -9.10
C GLU A 380 20.47 -6.82 -10.13
N TYR A 381 19.96 -5.64 -9.78
CA TYR A 381 19.97 -4.46 -10.65
C TYR A 381 21.40 -4.02 -11.02
N ILE A 382 22.31 -3.96 -10.05
CA ILE A 382 23.73 -3.63 -10.29
C ILE A 382 24.37 -4.67 -11.23
N LYS A 383 24.06 -5.96 -11.02
CA LYS A 383 24.58 -7.06 -11.82
C LYS A 383 24.06 -7.03 -13.25
N GLU A 384 22.75 -6.84 -13.44
CA GLU A 384 22.11 -6.83 -14.75
C GLU A 384 22.55 -5.65 -15.61
N ASN A 385 22.76 -4.49 -14.98
CA ASN A 385 23.16 -3.26 -15.67
C ASN A 385 24.67 -3.03 -15.71
N ASN A 386 25.49 -3.96 -15.20
CA ASN A 386 26.96 -3.87 -15.12
C ASN A 386 27.45 -2.55 -14.49
N ILE A 387 26.76 -2.08 -13.45
CA ILE A 387 26.98 -0.75 -12.85
C ILE A 387 28.27 -0.71 -12.00
N TYR A 388 28.70 -1.86 -11.47
CA TYR A 388 29.87 -1.95 -10.59
C TYR A 388 30.71 -3.21 -10.90
N SER A 389 32.01 -3.04 -11.10
CA SER A 389 32.92 -4.11 -11.54
C SER A 389 34.14 -4.25 -10.61
N THR A 390 34.00 -4.96 -9.50
CA THR A 390 35.13 -5.48 -8.70
C THR A 390 35.33 -7.00 -8.93
N PRO A 391 36.56 -7.53 -8.83
CA PRO A 391 36.87 -8.91 -9.25
C PRO A 391 36.45 -9.96 -8.20
N LEU A 392 35.67 -10.94 -8.66
CA LEU A 392 35.36 -12.23 -8.03
C LEU A 392 34.65 -12.22 -6.66
N SER A 393 33.32 -12.07 -6.71
CA SER A 393 32.46 -13.15 -6.19
C SER A 393 31.19 -13.23 -7.05
N ASN A 394 30.70 -14.43 -7.32
CA ASN A 394 29.48 -14.64 -8.13
C ASN A 394 28.19 -14.15 -7.45
N GLU A 395 28.29 -13.53 -6.27
CA GLU A 395 27.17 -13.07 -5.45
C GLU A 395 27.46 -11.66 -4.90
N ILE A 396 27.03 -10.61 -5.61
CA ILE A 396 26.99 -9.22 -5.10
C ILE A 396 26.14 -9.16 -3.82
N TYR A 397 25.13 -10.03 -3.72
CA TYR A 397 24.29 -10.21 -2.54
C TYR A 397 25.11 -10.66 -1.32
N CYS A 398 25.00 -9.93 -0.21
CA CYS A 398 25.80 -10.12 1.01
C CYS A 398 27.32 -9.87 0.84
N SER A 399 27.73 -9.07 -0.14
CA SER A 399 29.08 -8.49 -0.22
C SER A 399 29.32 -7.45 0.87
N ASP A 400 30.58 -7.21 1.20
CA ASP A 400 31.00 -6.20 2.17
C ASP A 400 30.48 -4.80 1.79
N GLU A 401 30.52 -4.46 0.50
CA GLU A 401 30.04 -3.18 -0.05
C GLU A 401 28.53 -2.99 0.12
N ILE A 402 27.72 -3.99 -0.26
CA ILE A 402 26.26 -3.95 -0.08
C ILE A 402 25.91 -3.87 1.40
N ILE A 403 26.63 -4.62 2.25
CA ILE A 403 26.38 -4.61 3.69
C ILE A 403 26.72 -3.25 4.30
N LEU A 404 27.87 -2.67 3.95
CA LEU A 404 28.25 -1.36 4.45
C LEU A 404 27.26 -0.28 3.98
N TYR A 405 26.81 -0.32 2.73
CA TYR A 405 25.88 0.65 2.16
C TYR A 405 24.51 0.66 2.85
N PHE A 406 23.86 -0.51 2.99
CA PHE A 406 22.58 -0.58 3.68
C PHE A 406 22.71 -0.18 5.15
N TRP A 407 23.89 -0.36 5.76
CA TRP A 407 24.09 -0.03 7.16
C TRP A 407 24.32 1.46 7.34
N ALA A 408 25.13 2.07 6.47
CA ALA A 408 25.34 3.52 6.40
C ALA A 408 24.05 4.30 6.09
N THR A 409 23.05 3.64 5.47
CA THR A 409 21.73 4.22 5.14
C THR A 409 20.63 3.84 6.14
N ASP A 410 20.99 3.28 7.31
CA ASP A 410 20.05 2.86 8.37
C ASP A 410 19.02 1.78 7.95
N ARG A 411 19.38 0.95 6.96
CA ARG A 411 18.56 -0.14 6.44
C ARG A 411 19.04 -1.49 6.99
N TYR A 412 18.33 -1.99 7.99
CA TYR A 412 18.72 -3.13 8.86
C TYR A 412 18.56 -4.55 8.26
N SER A 413 18.83 -4.78 6.98
CA SER A 413 18.47 -6.04 6.29
C SER A 413 19.49 -7.19 6.36
N PHE A 414 20.60 -7.11 7.09
CA PHE A 414 21.72 -8.10 6.99
C PHE A 414 21.52 -9.44 7.68
N ARG A 415 20.37 -9.70 8.32
CA ARG A 415 20.16 -10.96 9.04
C ARG A 415 20.39 -12.16 8.12
N GLU A 416 19.99 -12.06 6.86
CA GLU A 416 20.12 -13.11 5.84
C GLU A 416 21.56 -13.50 5.52
N CYS A 417 22.51 -12.58 5.71
CA CYS A 417 23.92 -12.80 5.41
C CYS A 417 24.65 -13.62 6.49
N THR A 418 24.03 -13.80 7.68
CA THR A 418 24.60 -14.57 8.78
C THR A 418 24.68 -16.07 8.47
N GLN A 419 25.69 -16.76 9.00
CA GLN A 419 25.87 -18.20 8.79
C GLN A 419 24.64 -19.01 9.23
N MET A 420 24.03 -18.65 10.36
CA MET A 420 22.84 -19.33 10.85
C MET A 420 21.64 -19.12 9.91
N MET A 421 21.44 -17.91 9.38
CA MET A 421 20.37 -17.68 8.40
C MET A 421 20.60 -18.39 7.07
N LYS A 422 21.85 -18.52 6.61
CA LYS A 422 22.19 -19.35 5.43
C LYS A 422 21.80 -20.82 5.64
N ILE A 423 21.86 -21.33 6.88
CA ILE A 423 21.37 -22.68 7.22
C ILE A 423 19.84 -22.73 7.23
N ILE A 424 19.19 -21.78 7.92
CA ILE A 424 17.73 -21.74 8.07
C ILE A 424 17.03 -21.58 6.71
N SER A 425 17.61 -20.77 5.81
CA SER A 425 17.03 -20.49 4.49
C SER A 425 17.00 -21.72 3.57
N LYS A 426 17.79 -22.77 3.86
CA LYS A 426 17.70 -24.07 3.14
C LYS A 426 16.35 -24.78 3.34
N PHE A 427 15.58 -24.40 4.36
CA PHE A 427 14.26 -24.95 4.64
C PHE A 427 13.11 -24.20 3.93
N GLY A 428 13.42 -23.17 3.15
CA GLY A 428 12.45 -22.35 2.40
C GLY A 428 12.30 -20.93 2.96
N SER A 429 11.99 -19.98 2.08
CA SER A 429 11.85 -18.54 2.38
C SER A 429 10.77 -18.27 3.43
N GLY A 430 9.62 -18.93 3.34
CA GLY A 430 8.55 -18.77 4.33
C GLY A 430 8.93 -19.29 5.73
N PHE A 431 9.70 -20.38 5.81
CA PHE A 431 10.20 -20.91 7.08
C PHE A 431 11.30 -20.02 7.69
N SER A 432 12.17 -19.43 6.86
CA SER A 432 13.22 -18.52 7.32
C SER A 432 12.70 -17.12 7.65
N TYR A 433 11.55 -16.72 7.09
CA TYR A 433 10.97 -15.39 7.26
C TYR A 433 10.78 -14.93 8.72
N PRO A 434 10.26 -15.76 9.66
CA PRO A 434 10.18 -15.39 11.08
C PRO A 434 11.53 -15.06 11.72
N PHE A 435 12.62 -15.62 11.21
CA PHE A 435 13.99 -15.37 11.68
C PHE A 435 14.61 -14.16 10.96
N LYS A 436 14.39 -14.04 9.64
CA LYS A 436 14.76 -12.88 8.80
C LYS A 436 14.20 -11.59 9.39
N SER A 437 12.89 -11.55 9.62
CA SER A 437 12.18 -10.38 10.15
C SER A 437 12.36 -10.15 11.66
N GLY A 438 12.84 -11.16 12.39
CA GLY A 438 13.05 -11.10 13.84
C GLY A 438 11.79 -10.91 14.68
N PHE A 439 11.99 -10.48 15.93
CA PHE A 439 10.92 -10.13 16.87
C PHE A 439 10.60 -8.62 16.86
N ASN A 440 10.73 -7.95 15.71
CA ASN A 440 10.34 -6.54 15.65
C ASN A 440 8.80 -6.41 15.70
N ILE A 441 8.31 -5.65 16.68
CA ILE A 441 6.91 -5.29 16.88
C ILE A 441 6.65 -3.78 16.65
N GLY A 442 7.64 -3.00 16.21
CA GLY A 442 7.61 -1.53 16.14
C GLY A 442 6.33 -0.96 15.52
N ASN A 443 6.03 -1.28 14.26
CA ASN A 443 4.83 -0.77 13.58
C ASN A 443 3.52 -1.19 14.30
N ARG A 444 3.49 -2.37 14.94
CA ARG A 444 2.33 -2.81 15.74
C ARG A 444 2.24 -2.05 17.06
N GLN A 445 3.36 -1.78 17.72
CA GLN A 445 3.40 -0.98 18.95
C GLN A 445 2.90 0.45 18.69
N TYR A 446 3.28 1.03 17.55
CA TYR A 446 2.73 2.30 17.09
C TYR A 446 1.21 2.21 16.88
N ALA A 447 0.74 1.22 16.11
CA ALA A 447 -0.70 1.00 15.89
C ALA A 447 -1.50 0.79 17.19
N TRP A 448 -0.92 0.10 18.18
CA TRP A 448 -1.54 -0.11 19.50
C TRP A 448 -1.61 1.18 20.31
N THR A 449 -0.55 1.99 20.26
CA THR A 449 -0.51 3.30 20.90
C THR A 449 -1.58 4.22 20.31
N ILE A 450 -1.70 4.28 18.98
CA ILE A 450 -2.76 5.02 18.29
C ILE A 450 -4.14 4.53 18.69
N ALA A 451 -4.36 3.21 18.73
CA ALA A 451 -5.65 2.65 19.12
C ALA A 451 -6.04 3.05 20.55
N LEU A 452 -5.08 3.07 21.48
CA LEU A 452 -5.29 3.52 22.86
C LEU A 452 -5.55 5.03 22.94
N LYS A 453 -4.79 5.86 22.21
CA LYS A 453 -5.04 7.31 22.10
C LYS A 453 -6.45 7.57 21.54
N GLY A 454 -6.85 6.85 20.50
CA GLY A 454 -8.18 6.91 19.89
C GLY A 454 -9.29 6.52 20.87
N PHE A 455 -9.12 5.41 21.59
CA PHE A 455 -10.05 5.00 22.66
C PHE A 455 -10.17 6.07 23.75
N ALA A 456 -9.04 6.66 24.20
CA ALA A 456 -9.06 7.72 25.21
C ALA A 456 -9.84 8.96 24.73
N SER A 457 -9.81 9.26 23.43
CA SER A 457 -10.55 10.38 22.85
C SER A 457 -12.06 10.13 22.76
N ASN A 458 -12.50 8.89 22.50
CA ASN A 458 -13.91 8.52 22.32
C ASN A 458 -14.24 7.17 23.00
N PRO A 459 -14.25 7.09 24.35
CA PRO A 459 -14.24 5.82 25.07
C PRO A 459 -15.56 5.03 24.99
N ILE A 460 -16.68 5.69 24.72
CA ILE A 460 -18.01 5.05 24.76
C ILE A 460 -18.34 4.37 23.43
N LEU A 461 -18.28 5.12 22.33
CA LEU A 461 -18.69 4.67 21.00
C LEU A 461 -17.54 4.51 20.01
N GLY A 462 -16.31 4.92 20.37
CA GLY A 462 -15.18 4.96 19.45
C GLY A 462 -15.43 5.90 18.26
N ILE A 463 -14.62 5.74 17.22
CA ILE A 463 -14.67 6.54 15.98
C ILE A 463 -15.47 5.90 14.84
N GLY A 464 -16.18 4.80 15.09
CA GLY A 464 -16.88 4.02 14.08
C GLY A 464 -16.04 2.89 13.49
N PRO A 465 -16.67 1.78 13.03
CA PRO A 465 -16.03 0.79 12.17
C PRO A 465 -15.41 1.44 10.91
N GLU A 466 -14.35 0.83 10.38
CA GLU A 466 -13.66 1.23 9.12
C GLU A 466 -12.95 2.60 9.13
N ASN A 467 -13.06 3.37 10.22
CA ASN A 467 -12.49 4.72 10.31
C ASN A 467 -11.12 4.79 10.99
N PHE A 468 -10.47 3.64 11.26
CA PHE A 468 -9.16 3.62 11.93
C PHE A 468 -8.06 4.44 11.24
N PRO A 469 -7.99 4.56 9.90
CA PRO A 469 -7.07 5.47 9.22
C PRO A 469 -7.13 6.92 9.72
N ILE A 470 -8.29 7.40 10.17
CA ILE A 470 -8.44 8.75 10.74
C ILE A 470 -7.56 8.92 11.99
N LEU A 471 -7.47 7.88 12.82
CA LEU A 471 -6.61 7.92 14.01
C LEU A 471 -5.13 7.87 13.65
N HIS A 472 -4.79 7.12 12.59
CA HIS A 472 -3.43 7.06 12.08
C HIS A 472 -2.94 8.46 11.70
N TYR A 473 -3.64 9.16 10.80
CA TYR A 473 -3.24 10.51 10.39
C TYR A 473 -3.28 11.52 11.55
N LYS A 474 -4.25 11.43 12.46
CA LYS A 474 -4.37 12.32 13.61
C LYS A 474 -3.19 12.27 14.57
N TYR A 475 -2.56 11.09 14.69
CA TYR A 475 -1.43 10.87 15.58
C TYR A 475 -0.16 10.49 14.82
N LEU A 476 -0.09 10.87 13.54
CA LEU A 476 1.12 10.76 12.73
C LEU A 476 2.14 11.77 13.26
N GLU A 477 3.36 11.29 13.50
CA GLU A 477 4.46 12.07 14.05
C GLU A 477 5.43 12.45 12.90
N LEU A 478 6.09 13.62 13.01
CA LEU A 478 6.89 14.19 11.91
C LEU A 478 8.13 13.39 11.54
N ASP A 479 8.61 12.53 12.44
CA ASP A 479 9.75 11.63 12.23
C ASP A 479 9.38 10.36 11.44
N MET A 480 8.10 10.16 11.15
CA MET A 480 7.60 9.08 10.31
C MET A 480 7.55 9.52 8.85
N ASN A 481 8.30 8.83 8.00
CA ASN A 481 8.31 9.05 6.55
C ASN A 481 6.93 8.88 5.93
N ASP A 482 6.58 9.75 4.97
CA ASP A 482 5.48 9.68 4.00
C ASP A 482 4.47 8.51 4.17
N ASP A 483 3.62 8.62 5.20
CA ASP A 483 2.56 7.64 5.52
C ASP A 483 3.05 6.20 5.80
N SER A 484 4.29 6.03 6.24
CA SER A 484 4.93 4.75 6.56
C SER A 484 5.18 4.61 8.07
N PRO A 485 4.54 3.64 8.75
CA PRO A 485 3.66 2.61 8.21
C PRO A 485 2.24 3.10 7.93
N HIS A 486 1.67 2.74 6.78
CA HIS A 486 0.26 3.00 6.48
C HIS A 486 -0.61 2.08 7.35
N LEU A 487 -1.43 2.66 8.24
CA LEU A 487 -2.23 1.89 9.19
C LEU A 487 -3.73 1.98 8.92
N ASP A 488 -4.27 0.90 8.35
CA ASP A 488 -5.71 0.71 8.16
C ASP A 488 -6.40 0.10 9.40
N ARG A 489 -5.64 -0.57 10.27
CA ARG A 489 -6.13 -1.27 11.47
C ARG A 489 -5.09 -1.23 12.60
N ALA A 490 -5.57 -1.44 13.83
CA ALA A 490 -4.69 -1.54 15.01
C ALA A 490 -3.86 -2.84 15.04
N HIS A 491 -4.13 -3.81 14.16
CA HIS A 491 -3.47 -5.12 14.18
C HIS A 491 -3.58 -5.88 15.52
N ASN A 492 -4.60 -5.54 16.31
CA ASN A 492 -5.02 -6.23 17.52
C ASN A 492 -6.53 -6.07 17.64
N ARG A 493 -7.27 -7.17 17.65
CA ARG A 493 -8.73 -7.12 17.55
C ARG A 493 -9.39 -6.41 18.73
N ILE A 494 -8.87 -6.56 19.96
CA ILE A 494 -9.45 -5.90 21.13
C ILE A 494 -9.17 -4.39 21.08
N LEU A 495 -7.91 -4.01 20.85
CA LEU A 495 -7.54 -2.59 20.76
C LEU A 495 -8.23 -1.89 19.59
N HIS A 496 -8.36 -2.58 18.45
CA HIS A 496 -9.11 -2.06 17.32
C HIS A 496 -10.59 -1.86 17.67
N THR A 497 -11.21 -2.82 18.37
CA THR A 497 -12.62 -2.71 18.79
C THR A 497 -12.81 -1.58 19.82
N LEU A 498 -11.85 -1.38 20.73
CA LEU A 498 -11.85 -0.24 21.65
C LEU A 498 -11.79 1.09 20.91
N ALA A 499 -10.86 1.23 19.96
CA ALA A 499 -10.70 2.45 19.19
C ALA A 499 -11.92 2.75 18.30
N THR A 500 -12.49 1.73 17.66
CA THR A 500 -13.58 1.91 16.69
C THR A 500 -14.96 1.94 17.32
N THR A 501 -15.22 1.13 18.35
CA THR A 501 -16.58 0.94 18.90
C THR A 501 -16.67 1.15 20.41
N GLY A 502 -15.58 1.61 21.03
CA GLY A 502 -15.51 1.94 22.44
C GLY A 502 -15.60 0.73 23.38
N ILE A 503 -15.84 1.04 24.65
CA ILE A 503 -15.83 0.04 25.74
C ILE A 503 -16.96 -0.99 25.58
N PHE A 504 -18.13 -0.58 25.08
CA PHE A 504 -19.25 -1.49 24.88
C PHE A 504 -18.95 -2.53 23.80
N GLY A 505 -18.32 -2.11 22.70
CA GLY A 505 -17.87 -3.03 21.64
C GLY A 505 -16.84 -4.04 22.14
N ALA A 506 -15.87 -3.59 22.95
CA ALA A 506 -14.86 -4.48 23.51
C ALA A 506 -15.45 -5.48 24.52
N ILE A 507 -16.32 -5.03 25.42
CA ILE A 507 -17.00 -5.88 26.40
C ILE A 507 -17.84 -6.95 25.69
N ILE A 508 -18.65 -6.57 24.70
CA ILE A 508 -19.52 -7.54 24.03
C ILE A 508 -18.71 -8.54 23.20
N LEU A 509 -17.59 -8.12 22.60
CA LEU A 509 -16.67 -9.02 21.88
C LEU A 509 -16.05 -10.05 22.84
N ILE A 510 -15.52 -9.60 23.98
CA ILE A 510 -14.95 -10.49 25.00
C ILE A 510 -16.04 -11.44 25.54
N ALA A 511 -17.22 -10.90 25.84
CA ALA A 511 -18.36 -11.71 26.30
C ALA A 511 -18.76 -12.78 25.28
N LEU A 512 -18.73 -12.45 23.98
CA LEU A 512 -18.97 -13.40 22.90
C LEU A 512 -17.92 -14.52 22.91
N TRP A 513 -16.64 -14.19 22.95
CA TRP A 513 -15.53 -15.16 22.97
C TRP A 513 -15.57 -16.07 24.20
N VAL A 514 -15.79 -15.50 25.39
CA VAL A 514 -15.91 -16.25 26.64
C VAL A 514 -17.12 -17.17 26.60
N THR A 515 -18.26 -16.71 26.07
CA THR A 515 -19.47 -17.53 25.95
C THR A 515 -19.25 -18.72 25.01
N ILE A 516 -18.63 -18.49 23.84
CA ILE A 516 -18.29 -19.55 22.88
C ILE A 516 -17.40 -20.60 23.54
N MET A 517 -16.30 -20.18 24.17
CA MET A 517 -15.38 -21.10 24.85
C MET A 517 -16.04 -21.84 26.00
N THR A 518 -16.90 -21.18 26.77
CA THR A 518 -17.63 -21.82 27.89
C THR A 518 -18.55 -22.92 27.38
N ILE A 519 -19.27 -22.70 26.28
CA ILE A 519 -20.16 -23.70 25.67
C ILE A 519 -19.33 -24.88 25.13
N ILE A 520 -18.22 -24.61 24.45
CA ILE A 520 -17.32 -25.65 23.92
C ILE A 520 -16.76 -26.49 25.08
N THR A 521 -16.24 -25.86 26.14
CA THR A 521 -15.69 -26.57 27.30
C THR A 521 -16.75 -27.46 27.97
N LYS A 522 -17.99 -26.99 28.12
CA LYS A 522 -19.10 -27.83 28.60
C LYS A 522 -19.34 -29.05 27.71
N LYS A 523 -19.21 -28.91 26.38
CA LYS A 523 -19.34 -30.03 25.43
C LYS A 523 -18.18 -31.02 25.54
N ILE A 524 -16.95 -30.55 25.77
CA ILE A 524 -15.76 -31.40 25.97
C ILE A 524 -15.98 -32.36 27.14
N PHE A 525 -16.50 -31.88 28.27
CA PHE A 525 -16.74 -32.69 29.46
C PHE A 525 -17.97 -33.61 29.38
N ASN A 526 -18.80 -33.48 28.34
CA ASN A 526 -20.00 -34.31 28.15
C ASN A 526 -19.69 -35.72 27.55
N LYS A 527 -18.41 -36.15 27.55
CA LYS A 527 -17.85 -37.45 27.10
C LYS A 527 -18.14 -37.89 25.65
N LYS A 528 -19.26 -37.52 25.03
CA LYS A 528 -19.60 -37.86 23.64
C LYS A 528 -18.87 -36.94 22.66
N ASN A 529 -18.11 -37.55 21.73
CA ASN A 529 -17.34 -36.83 20.70
C ASN A 529 -16.38 -35.78 21.29
N ASN A 530 -15.81 -36.04 22.47
CA ASN A 530 -14.96 -35.09 23.20
C ASN A 530 -13.77 -34.61 22.35
N PHE A 531 -13.14 -35.48 21.54
CA PHE A 531 -12.02 -35.09 20.67
C PHE A 531 -12.41 -33.99 19.68
N PHE A 532 -13.57 -34.10 19.02
CA PHE A 532 -14.03 -33.06 18.10
C PHE A 532 -14.16 -31.70 18.78
N TRP A 533 -14.76 -31.65 19.98
CA TRP A 533 -14.93 -30.40 20.72
C TRP A 533 -13.61 -29.84 21.26
N ILE A 534 -12.66 -30.69 21.66
CA ILE A 534 -11.32 -30.28 22.06
C ILE A 534 -10.62 -29.57 20.89
N LEU A 535 -10.64 -30.19 19.72
CA LEU A 535 -10.00 -29.63 18.52
C LEU A 535 -10.73 -28.36 18.02
N LEU A 536 -12.06 -28.29 18.15
CA LEU A 536 -12.81 -27.08 17.84
C LEU A 536 -12.49 -25.92 18.80
N GLY A 537 -12.35 -26.20 20.10
CA GLY A 537 -11.89 -25.21 21.08
C GLY A 537 -10.45 -24.77 20.83
N SER A 538 -9.59 -25.70 20.40
CA SER A 538 -8.21 -25.43 20.00
C SER A 538 -8.14 -24.49 18.80
N ALA A 539 -8.99 -24.73 17.79
CA ALA A 539 -9.16 -23.86 16.63
C ALA A 539 -9.56 -22.44 17.06
N PHE A 540 -10.62 -22.33 17.86
CA PHE A 540 -11.12 -21.03 18.29
C PHE A 540 -10.13 -20.26 19.17
N LEU A 541 -9.41 -20.95 20.07
CA LEU A 541 -8.37 -20.33 20.88
C LEU A 541 -7.16 -19.89 20.05
N SER A 542 -6.78 -20.67 19.04
CA SER A 542 -5.78 -20.27 18.05
C SER A 542 -6.20 -18.98 17.33
N TYR A 543 -7.46 -18.90 16.90
CA TYR A 543 -8.00 -17.69 16.26
C TYR A 543 -7.96 -16.46 17.18
N ILE A 544 -8.40 -16.59 18.44
CA ILE A 544 -8.34 -15.49 19.42
C ILE A 544 -6.91 -15.00 19.58
N THR A 545 -5.98 -15.93 19.75
CA THR A 545 -4.56 -15.64 19.95
C THR A 545 -3.96 -14.92 18.74
N SER A 546 -4.15 -15.46 17.53
CA SER A 546 -3.65 -14.82 16.32
C SER A 546 -4.28 -13.43 16.13
N SER A 547 -5.57 -13.27 16.45
CA SER A 547 -6.29 -11.99 16.36
C SER A 547 -5.74 -10.89 17.28
N MET A 548 -4.81 -11.20 18.20
CA MET A 548 -4.10 -10.17 18.99
C MET A 548 -2.98 -9.47 18.22
N PHE A 549 -2.55 -10.03 17.08
CA PHE A 549 -1.41 -9.56 16.27
C PHE A 549 -1.76 -9.33 14.80
N MET A 550 -2.97 -9.70 14.39
CA MET A 550 -3.54 -9.53 13.06
C MET A 550 -5.05 -9.29 13.17
N PHE A 551 -5.69 -8.89 12.08
CA PHE A 551 -7.14 -8.82 11.97
C PHE A 551 -7.67 -9.96 11.08
N SER A 552 -8.98 -10.13 11.11
CA SER A 552 -9.66 -11.20 10.37
C SER A 552 -10.19 -10.66 9.06
N VAL A 553 -10.22 -11.53 8.04
CA VAL A 553 -10.87 -11.28 6.76
C VAL A 553 -12.14 -12.12 6.65
N SER A 554 -12.99 -11.82 5.67
CA SER A 554 -14.27 -12.52 5.40
C SER A 554 -14.15 -14.05 5.41
N SER A 555 -13.09 -14.62 4.83
CA SER A 555 -12.81 -16.07 4.84
C SER A 555 -12.65 -16.66 6.25
N THR A 556 -12.02 -15.92 7.16
CA THR A 556 -11.82 -16.34 8.56
C THR A 556 -13.08 -16.09 9.38
N TYR A 557 -13.76 -14.96 9.16
CA TYR A 557 -15.05 -14.66 9.78
C TYR A 557 -16.09 -15.73 9.49
N LEU A 558 -16.16 -16.21 8.24
CA LEU A 558 -17.05 -17.30 7.87
C LEU A 558 -16.85 -18.54 8.75
N GLN A 559 -15.61 -18.93 9.02
CA GLN A 559 -15.33 -20.07 9.90
C GLN A 559 -15.82 -19.84 11.33
N VAL A 560 -15.58 -18.64 11.88
CA VAL A 560 -16.07 -18.27 13.22
C VAL A 560 -17.59 -18.29 13.25
N ILE A 561 -18.26 -17.72 12.26
CA ILE A 561 -19.73 -17.71 12.17
C ILE A 561 -20.29 -19.12 12.06
N LEU A 562 -19.63 -20.06 11.35
CA LEU A 562 -20.04 -21.47 11.34
C LEU A 562 -19.96 -22.11 12.72
N VAL A 563 -18.91 -21.81 13.50
CA VAL A 563 -18.79 -22.29 14.88
C VAL A 563 -19.90 -21.72 15.75
N VAL A 564 -20.13 -20.41 15.69
CA VAL A 564 -21.22 -19.74 16.45
C VAL A 564 -22.57 -20.34 16.07
N SER A 565 -22.80 -20.61 14.79
CA SER A 565 -24.04 -21.18 14.28
C SER A 565 -24.26 -22.64 14.70
N LEU A 566 -23.20 -23.46 14.69
CA LEU A 566 -23.22 -24.82 15.22
C LEU A 566 -23.59 -24.86 16.70
N LEU A 567 -23.01 -23.94 17.49
CA LEU A 567 -23.29 -23.83 18.92
C LEU A 567 -24.68 -23.25 19.20
N SER A 568 -25.19 -22.44 18.28
CA SER A 568 -26.50 -21.78 18.39
C SER A 568 -27.66 -22.58 17.80
N LYS A 569 -27.39 -23.73 17.16
CA LYS A 569 -28.39 -24.48 16.39
C LYS A 569 -29.66 -24.76 17.20
N SER A 570 -30.80 -24.63 16.54
CA SER A 570 -32.10 -24.89 17.16
C SER A 570 -32.30 -26.37 17.49
N SER A 571 -33.11 -26.63 18.51
CA SER A 571 -33.49 -27.98 18.95
C SER A 571 -34.29 -28.78 17.90
N GLU A 572 -34.47 -30.09 18.14
CA GLU A 572 -35.27 -30.95 17.23
C GLU A 572 -36.71 -30.45 17.08
N ILE A 573 -37.37 -30.87 16.00
CA ILE A 573 -38.73 -30.45 15.64
C ILE A 573 -39.67 -30.77 16.80
N LYS A 574 -40.14 -29.73 17.52
CA LYS A 574 -41.41 -29.84 18.22
C LYS A 574 -42.46 -30.03 17.13
N GLU A 575 -43.11 -31.20 17.10
CA GLU A 575 -44.33 -31.36 16.31
C GLU A 575 -45.31 -30.28 16.78
N ILE A 576 -45.41 -29.19 16.03
CA ILE A 576 -46.51 -28.27 16.20
C ILE A 576 -47.71 -29.10 15.77
N LYS A 577 -48.57 -29.47 16.72
CA LYS A 577 -49.85 -30.12 16.41
C LYS A 577 -50.56 -29.23 15.38
N GLU A 578 -50.55 -29.65 14.12
CA GLU A 578 -51.32 -28.99 13.08
C GLU A 578 -52.79 -29.21 13.43
N ASN A 579 -53.44 -28.18 13.97
CA ASN A 579 -54.89 -28.14 14.02
C ASN A 579 -55.41 -28.25 12.57
N LYS A 580 -56.52 -28.96 12.36
CA LYS A 580 -57.17 -29.05 11.04
C LYS A 580 -57.47 -27.63 10.56
N GLU A 581 -56.74 -27.17 9.55
CA GLU A 581 -56.95 -25.88 8.89
C GLU A 581 -58.32 -25.90 8.18
N ASN A 582 -59.14 -24.86 8.37
CA ASN A 582 -60.35 -24.67 7.57
C ASN A 582 -59.98 -24.16 6.16
N LYS A 583 -60.96 -24.10 5.23
CA LYS A 583 -60.70 -23.69 3.83
C LYS A 583 -60.18 -22.25 3.73
N GLU A 584 -60.72 -21.32 4.53
CA GLU A 584 -60.34 -19.91 4.53
C GLU A 584 -58.92 -19.69 5.07
N GLU A 585 -58.55 -20.33 6.16
CA GLU A 585 -57.20 -20.33 6.72
C GLU A 585 -56.19 -20.91 5.73
N ARG A 586 -56.55 -22.00 5.05
CA ARG A 586 -55.70 -22.63 4.04
C ARG A 586 -55.45 -21.68 2.87
N PHE A 587 -56.51 -21.08 2.34
CA PHE A 587 -56.43 -20.08 1.26
C PHE A 587 -55.59 -18.87 1.69
N THR A 588 -55.83 -18.34 2.88
CA THR A 588 -55.09 -17.18 3.41
C THR A 588 -53.60 -17.47 3.55
N LYS A 589 -53.23 -18.63 4.11
CA LYS A 589 -51.83 -19.05 4.22
C LYS A 589 -51.18 -19.26 2.85
N ASP A 590 -51.89 -19.87 1.91
CA ASP A 590 -51.39 -20.08 0.54
C ASP A 590 -51.20 -18.74 -0.20
N ALA A 591 -52.14 -17.80 -0.05
CA ALA A 591 -52.04 -16.46 -0.60
C ALA A 591 -50.85 -15.69 0.00
N ILE A 592 -50.65 -15.75 1.33
CA ILE A 592 -49.48 -15.16 2.01
C ILE A 592 -48.19 -15.78 1.45
N THR A 593 -48.10 -17.10 1.37
CA THR A 593 -46.92 -17.79 0.81
C THR A 593 -46.65 -17.36 -0.63
N PHE A 594 -47.68 -17.25 -1.47
CA PHE A 594 -47.53 -16.79 -2.86
C PHE A 594 -47.02 -15.34 -2.93
N VAL A 595 -47.63 -14.42 -2.18
CA VAL A 595 -47.23 -13.01 -2.14
C VAL A 595 -45.80 -12.85 -1.61
N VAL A 596 -45.45 -13.51 -0.50
CA VAL A 596 -44.08 -13.47 0.06
C VAL A 596 -43.07 -14.06 -0.91
N THR A 597 -43.43 -15.09 -1.67
CA THR A 597 -42.54 -15.66 -2.70
C THR A 597 -42.24 -14.64 -3.79
N ILE A 598 -43.27 -13.98 -4.34
CA ILE A 598 -43.09 -12.93 -5.36
C ILE A 598 -42.23 -11.79 -4.81
N ILE A 599 -42.57 -11.28 -3.62
CA ILE A 599 -41.83 -10.18 -2.99
C ILE A 599 -40.37 -10.57 -2.75
N SER A 600 -40.11 -11.79 -2.27
CA SER A 600 -38.75 -12.28 -1.99
C SER A 600 -37.94 -12.38 -3.29
N LEU A 601 -38.52 -12.91 -4.37
CA LEU A 601 -37.83 -13.02 -5.67
C LEU A 601 -37.52 -11.64 -6.27
N ILE A 602 -38.48 -10.71 -6.25
CA ILE A 602 -38.26 -9.32 -6.68
C ILE A 602 -37.18 -8.67 -5.82
N SER A 603 -37.24 -8.84 -4.49
CA SER A 603 -36.25 -8.27 -3.57
C SER A 603 -34.85 -8.83 -3.85
N ILE A 604 -34.71 -10.14 -4.08
CA ILE A 604 -33.43 -10.75 -4.45
C ILE A 604 -32.88 -10.11 -5.72
N ILE A 605 -33.70 -9.96 -6.77
CA ILE A 605 -33.27 -9.36 -8.05
C ILE A 605 -32.82 -7.90 -7.84
N LEU A 606 -33.58 -7.12 -7.08
CA LEU A 606 -33.24 -5.71 -6.79
C LEU A 606 -31.96 -5.61 -5.95
N LEU A 607 -31.79 -6.49 -4.96
CA LEU A 607 -30.60 -6.53 -4.12
C LEU A 607 -29.36 -6.97 -4.92
N ILE A 608 -29.46 -8.01 -5.75
CA ILE A 608 -28.37 -8.45 -6.63
C ILE A 608 -27.99 -7.31 -7.59
N ARG A 609 -28.97 -6.65 -8.22
CA ARG A 609 -28.67 -5.51 -9.10
C ARG A 609 -27.95 -4.38 -8.34
N SER A 610 -28.50 -3.97 -7.20
CA SER A 610 -28.06 -2.76 -6.49
C SER A 610 -26.80 -2.93 -5.65
N PHE A 611 -26.59 -4.12 -5.07
CA PHE A 611 -25.51 -4.39 -4.11
C PHE A 611 -24.44 -5.35 -4.65
N ILE A 612 -24.61 -5.89 -5.86
CA ILE A 612 -23.62 -6.80 -6.49
C ILE A 612 -23.25 -6.28 -7.87
N TYR A 613 -24.18 -6.23 -8.80
CA TYR A 613 -23.88 -5.88 -10.19
C TYR A 613 -23.32 -4.45 -10.33
N ILE A 614 -24.02 -3.45 -9.76
CA ILE A 614 -23.57 -2.05 -9.84
C ILE A 614 -22.21 -1.86 -9.12
N PRO A 615 -22.00 -2.31 -7.86
CA PRO A 615 -20.71 -2.17 -7.21
C PRO A 615 -19.59 -2.93 -7.92
N PHE A 616 -19.85 -4.15 -8.42
CA PHE A 616 -18.84 -4.91 -9.16
C PHE A 616 -18.42 -4.18 -10.44
N SER A 617 -19.40 -3.67 -11.20
CA SER A 617 -19.11 -2.87 -12.40
C SER A 617 -18.36 -1.58 -12.09
N ALA A 618 -18.64 -0.93 -10.96
CA ALA A 618 -17.90 0.26 -10.53
C ALA A 618 -16.44 -0.10 -10.19
N ALA A 619 -16.23 -1.17 -9.42
CA ALA A 619 -14.89 -1.62 -9.01
C ALA A 619 -13.98 -2.05 -10.18
N LYS A 620 -14.55 -2.49 -11.32
CA LYS A 620 -13.80 -2.81 -12.56
C LYS A 620 -13.26 -1.59 -13.30
N LEU A 621 -13.82 -0.43 -12.99
CA LEU A 621 -13.53 0.81 -13.69
C LEU A 621 -12.88 1.81 -12.73
N THR A 622 -12.63 1.39 -11.49
CA THR A 622 -11.95 2.18 -10.48
C THR A 622 -10.44 2.02 -10.67
N PRO A 623 -9.72 3.10 -10.95
CA PRO A 623 -8.27 3.08 -11.13
C PRO A 623 -7.55 2.59 -9.85
N PRO A 624 -6.35 1.97 -9.95
CA PRO A 624 -5.57 1.74 -11.17
C PRO A 624 -6.11 0.65 -12.10
N LEU A 625 -7.12 -0.13 -11.69
CA LEU A 625 -7.78 -1.14 -12.53
C LEU A 625 -8.97 -0.52 -13.27
N GLY A 626 -8.60 0.15 -14.33
CA GLY A 626 -9.44 0.85 -15.28
C GLY A 626 -8.48 1.67 -16.13
N GLU A 627 -8.50 1.50 -17.45
CA GLU A 627 -7.67 2.27 -18.38
C GLU A 627 -8.55 3.35 -19.03
N PRO A 628 -8.93 4.41 -18.30
CA PRO A 628 -9.70 5.47 -18.91
C PRO A 628 -8.85 6.16 -19.98
N GLY A 629 -9.42 6.40 -21.15
CA GLY A 629 -8.75 7.18 -22.20
C GLY A 629 -8.64 8.67 -21.85
N SER A 630 -9.35 9.14 -20.82
CA SER A 630 -9.36 10.52 -20.35
C SER A 630 -9.77 10.64 -18.88
N VAL A 631 -9.44 11.77 -18.26
CA VAL A 631 -9.86 12.08 -16.88
C VAL A 631 -11.39 12.20 -16.77
N ILE A 632 -12.09 12.64 -17.82
CA ILE A 632 -13.57 12.72 -17.83
C ILE A 632 -14.18 11.32 -17.77
N GLU A 633 -13.65 10.38 -18.56
CA GLU A 633 -14.09 8.98 -18.51
C GLU A 633 -13.81 8.36 -17.13
N MET A 634 -12.65 8.68 -16.54
CA MET A 634 -12.30 8.28 -15.16
C MET A 634 -13.34 8.80 -14.16
N GLN A 635 -13.71 10.07 -14.25
CA GLN A 635 -14.74 10.72 -13.42
C GLN A 635 -16.09 9.99 -13.54
N GLU A 636 -16.56 9.73 -14.76
CA GLU A 636 -17.83 9.03 -14.99
C GLU A 636 -17.82 7.62 -14.41
N ASN A 637 -16.70 6.91 -14.57
CA ASN A 637 -16.51 5.56 -14.08
C ASN A 637 -16.53 5.47 -12.55
N ILE A 638 -15.76 6.32 -11.88
CA ILE A 638 -15.70 6.40 -10.41
C ILE A 638 -17.08 6.72 -9.81
N ASN A 639 -17.85 7.59 -10.47
CA ASN A 639 -19.16 8.02 -10.00
C ASN A 639 -20.30 7.01 -10.24
N LYS A 640 -20.04 5.84 -10.88
CA LYS A 640 -21.03 4.76 -11.05
C LYS A 640 -21.56 4.20 -9.73
N PHE A 641 -20.77 4.28 -8.66
CA PHE A 641 -21.21 3.90 -7.32
C PHE A 641 -20.67 4.87 -6.26
N PRO A 642 -21.36 6.01 -6.03
CA PRO A 642 -20.85 7.11 -5.22
C PRO A 642 -20.42 6.69 -3.80
N LYS A 643 -21.10 5.71 -3.20
CA LYS A 643 -20.85 5.29 -1.81
C LYS A 643 -19.46 4.67 -1.56
N LEU A 644 -18.77 4.20 -2.61
CA LEU A 644 -17.40 3.66 -2.51
C LEU A 644 -16.45 4.36 -3.50
N SER A 645 -16.80 5.56 -3.95
CA SER A 645 -16.06 6.24 -5.03
C SER A 645 -14.80 6.95 -4.55
N ASN A 646 -14.62 7.16 -3.25
CA ASN A 646 -13.52 7.97 -2.70
C ASN A 646 -12.13 7.37 -2.92
N TYR A 647 -11.98 6.05 -2.89
CA TYR A 647 -10.70 5.42 -3.28
C TYR A 647 -10.34 5.81 -4.73
N GLY A 648 -11.28 5.66 -5.67
CA GLY A 648 -11.06 6.05 -7.06
C GLY A 648 -10.79 7.56 -7.23
N ARG A 649 -11.46 8.42 -6.44
CA ARG A 649 -11.19 9.86 -6.45
C ARG A 649 -9.79 10.19 -5.94
N GLN A 650 -9.33 9.51 -4.89
CA GLN A 650 -7.98 9.67 -4.38
C GLN A 650 -6.96 9.32 -5.47
N GLU A 651 -7.12 8.18 -6.16
CA GLU A 651 -6.27 7.81 -7.31
C GLU A 651 -6.34 8.84 -8.44
N MET A 652 -7.53 9.36 -8.75
CA MET A 652 -7.71 10.44 -9.73
C MET A 652 -6.96 11.71 -9.34
N PHE A 653 -7.00 12.13 -8.08
CA PHE A 653 -6.24 13.28 -7.64
C PHE A 653 -4.73 13.04 -7.70
N TYR A 654 -4.24 11.83 -7.42
CA TYR A 654 -2.82 11.52 -7.59
C TYR A 654 -2.38 11.55 -9.06
N ILE A 655 -3.17 10.98 -9.98
CA ILE A 655 -2.88 11.07 -11.43
C ILE A 655 -2.88 12.53 -11.88
N LEU A 656 -3.88 13.31 -11.48
CA LEU A 656 -3.93 14.73 -11.79
C LEU A 656 -2.72 15.46 -11.22
N LEU A 657 -2.32 15.18 -9.97
CA LEU A 657 -1.20 15.83 -9.32
C LEU A 657 0.12 15.57 -10.05
N ARG A 658 0.27 14.36 -10.60
CA ARG A 658 1.43 13.97 -11.41
C ARG A 658 1.44 14.63 -12.80
N ASP A 659 0.28 14.68 -13.47
CA ASP A 659 0.22 14.91 -14.92
C ASP A 659 -0.35 16.28 -15.35
N TYR A 660 -0.92 17.09 -14.44
CA TYR A 660 -1.64 18.31 -14.82
C TYR A 660 -0.78 19.30 -15.64
N GLU A 661 0.52 19.42 -15.35
CA GLU A 661 1.42 20.31 -16.08
C GLU A 661 1.56 19.91 -17.55
N SER A 662 1.77 18.61 -17.79
CA SER A 662 1.85 18.06 -19.14
C SER A 662 0.54 18.27 -19.90
N MET A 663 -0.60 18.03 -19.23
CA MET A 663 -1.93 18.26 -19.80
C MET A 663 -2.15 19.73 -20.21
N LEU A 664 -1.74 20.67 -19.35
CA LEU A 664 -1.89 22.10 -19.61
C LEU A 664 -0.88 22.63 -20.65
N SER A 665 0.34 22.11 -20.68
CA SER A 665 1.33 22.43 -21.71
C SER A 665 0.84 22.05 -23.11
N LEU A 666 0.37 20.81 -23.27
CA LEU A 666 -0.23 20.33 -24.53
C LEU A 666 -1.47 21.16 -24.91
N SER A 667 -2.27 21.57 -23.93
CA SER A 667 -3.44 22.43 -24.16
C SER A 667 -3.03 23.83 -24.64
N SER A 668 -1.89 24.35 -24.17
CA SER A 668 -1.31 25.61 -24.62
C SER A 668 -0.88 25.52 -26.09
N GLU A 669 -0.16 24.46 -26.46
CA GLU A 669 0.25 24.21 -27.86
C GLU A 669 -0.93 24.12 -28.83
N GLN A 670 -2.08 23.62 -28.35
CA GLN A 670 -3.32 23.51 -29.12
C GLN A 670 -4.17 24.80 -29.11
N GLY A 671 -3.76 25.86 -28.41
CA GLY A 671 -4.52 27.11 -28.28
C GLY A 671 -5.79 26.99 -27.43
N LYS A 672 -5.91 25.96 -26.57
CA LYS A 672 -7.08 25.66 -25.74
C LYS A 672 -6.84 25.78 -24.24
N PHE A 673 -5.75 26.44 -23.84
CA PHE A 673 -5.33 26.54 -22.44
C PHE A 673 -6.46 26.98 -21.51
N SER A 674 -7.14 28.10 -21.80
CA SER A 674 -8.17 28.67 -20.91
C SER A 674 -9.36 27.72 -20.71
N GLU A 675 -9.83 27.06 -21.76
CA GLU A 675 -10.94 26.11 -21.70
C GLU A 675 -10.58 24.87 -20.86
N ASN A 676 -9.42 24.27 -21.13
CA ASN A 676 -8.97 23.06 -20.46
C ASN A 676 -8.57 23.33 -19.00
N TYR A 677 -7.96 24.48 -18.72
CA TYR A 677 -7.67 24.93 -17.36
C TYR A 677 -8.94 25.07 -16.52
N ASN A 678 -9.95 25.78 -17.05
CA ASN A 678 -11.23 25.94 -16.34
C ASN A 678 -11.94 24.60 -16.14
N THR A 679 -11.87 23.70 -17.13
CA THR A 679 -12.43 22.35 -17.04
C THR A 679 -11.75 21.55 -15.94
N LEU A 680 -10.41 21.55 -15.88
CA LEU A 680 -9.63 20.87 -14.86
C LEU A 680 -9.93 21.42 -13.46
N LYS A 681 -9.92 22.75 -13.30
CA LYS A 681 -10.22 23.41 -12.02
C LYS A 681 -11.63 23.06 -11.52
N ASN A 682 -12.62 23.11 -12.40
CA ASN A 682 -14.01 22.75 -12.07
C ASN A 682 -14.14 21.28 -11.70
N LEU A 683 -13.46 20.39 -12.41
CA LEU A 683 -13.41 18.97 -12.11
C LEU A 683 -12.87 18.73 -10.69
N ILE A 684 -11.70 19.31 -10.37
CA ILE A 684 -11.06 19.18 -9.06
C ILE A 684 -12.03 19.64 -7.96
N PHE A 685 -12.61 20.83 -8.12
CA PHE A 685 -13.54 21.39 -7.13
C PHE A 685 -14.78 20.51 -6.93
N GLN A 686 -15.39 20.03 -8.01
CA GLN A 686 -16.59 19.19 -7.94
C GLN A 686 -16.31 17.83 -7.29
N GLU A 687 -15.22 17.18 -7.66
CA GLU A 687 -14.89 15.86 -7.13
C GLU A 687 -14.42 15.94 -5.68
N TYR A 688 -13.70 17.01 -5.31
CA TYR A 688 -13.36 17.28 -3.91
C TYR A 688 -14.61 17.49 -3.07
N SER A 689 -15.56 18.30 -3.55
CA SER A 689 -16.84 18.55 -2.86
C SER A 689 -17.63 17.25 -2.63
N ARG A 690 -17.68 16.36 -3.65
CA ARG A 690 -18.32 15.03 -3.53
C ARG A 690 -17.56 14.13 -2.56
N ALA A 691 -16.24 14.18 -2.55
CA ALA A 691 -15.43 13.35 -1.67
C ALA A 691 -15.64 13.68 -0.19
N VAL A 692 -15.61 14.97 0.17
CA VAL A 692 -15.76 15.42 1.55
C VAL A 692 -17.18 15.29 2.08
N GLU A 693 -18.19 15.17 1.21
CA GLU A 693 -19.55 14.80 1.60
C GLU A 693 -19.63 13.36 2.15
N ILE A 694 -18.80 12.47 1.61
CA ILE A 694 -18.79 11.04 1.96
C ILE A 694 -17.82 10.74 3.12
N GLU A 695 -16.60 11.27 3.03
CA GLU A 695 -15.54 11.12 4.05
C GLU A 695 -14.87 12.48 4.29
N PRO A 696 -15.44 13.33 5.17
CA PRO A 696 -14.88 14.65 5.45
C PRO A 696 -13.50 14.60 6.11
N ASP A 697 -13.15 13.48 6.75
CA ASP A 697 -11.90 13.30 7.50
C ASP A 697 -10.83 12.53 6.70
N ASN A 698 -11.04 12.28 5.40
CA ASN A 698 -10.07 11.56 4.59
C ASN A 698 -8.87 12.48 4.24
N PHE A 699 -7.79 12.33 5.01
CA PHE A 699 -6.61 13.19 4.92
C PHE A 699 -5.96 13.22 3.53
N ASN A 700 -5.86 12.07 2.85
CA ASN A 700 -5.21 11.98 1.53
C ASN A 700 -5.93 12.78 0.46
N ILE A 701 -7.27 12.82 0.52
CA ILE A 701 -8.09 13.62 -0.40
C ILE A 701 -7.82 15.12 -0.18
N HIS A 702 -7.72 15.56 1.08
CA HIS A 702 -7.37 16.95 1.40
C HIS A 702 -5.97 17.30 0.92
N PHE A 703 -4.99 16.46 1.22
CA PHE A 703 -3.60 16.69 0.84
C PHE A 703 -3.40 16.76 -0.68
N SER A 704 -3.92 15.79 -1.42
CA SER A 704 -3.81 15.74 -2.88
C SER A 704 -4.51 16.94 -3.54
N THR A 705 -5.68 17.33 -3.04
CA THR A 705 -6.43 18.49 -3.55
C THR A 705 -5.73 19.82 -3.23
N ALA A 706 -5.23 20.00 -2.00
CA ALA A 706 -4.46 21.18 -1.64
C ALA A 706 -3.19 21.31 -2.50
N SER A 707 -2.47 20.21 -2.72
CA SER A 707 -1.29 20.15 -3.58
C SER A 707 -1.59 20.55 -5.02
N LEU A 708 -2.72 20.09 -5.56
CA LEU A 708 -3.20 20.48 -6.90
C LEU A 708 -3.48 21.97 -6.99
N PHE A 709 -4.22 22.56 -6.04
CA PHE A 709 -4.49 24.00 -6.03
C PHE A 709 -3.22 24.83 -5.88
N LEU A 710 -2.23 24.37 -5.10
CA LEU A 710 -0.92 25.01 -5.05
C LEU A 710 -0.21 24.97 -6.39
N GLY A 711 -0.24 23.84 -7.09
CA GLY A 711 0.29 23.73 -8.46
C GLY A 711 -0.38 24.71 -9.42
N LEU A 712 -1.71 24.80 -9.38
CA LEU A 712 -2.50 25.69 -10.25
C LEU A 712 -2.40 27.18 -9.87
N SER A 713 -1.79 27.53 -8.73
CA SER A 713 -1.66 28.91 -8.26
C SER A 713 -0.81 29.79 -9.18
N LYS A 714 0.12 29.20 -9.93
CA LYS A 714 0.94 29.91 -10.92
C LYS A 714 0.15 30.47 -12.10
N TYR A 715 -1.06 29.94 -12.33
CA TYR A 715 -1.96 30.39 -13.39
C TYR A 715 -3.06 31.33 -12.86
N GLU A 716 -3.51 31.13 -11.62
CA GLU A 716 -4.55 31.95 -10.99
C GLU A 716 -4.34 32.02 -9.47
N ALA A 717 -4.19 33.25 -8.95
CA ALA A 717 -3.85 33.50 -7.56
C ALA A 717 -4.92 33.00 -6.55
N ASP A 718 -6.20 32.94 -6.93
CA ASP A 718 -7.26 32.48 -6.01
C ASP A 718 -7.09 31.02 -5.58
N ASN A 719 -6.36 30.20 -6.35
CA ASN A 719 -6.07 28.82 -5.94
C ASN A 719 -5.23 28.76 -4.65
N LEU A 720 -4.46 29.80 -4.32
CA LEU A 720 -3.78 29.90 -3.02
C LEU A 720 -4.80 30.00 -1.87
N ASN A 721 -5.93 30.68 -2.08
CA ASN A 721 -6.99 30.76 -1.08
C ASN A 721 -7.67 29.40 -0.91
N GLN A 722 -7.96 28.71 -2.02
CA GLN A 722 -8.54 27.36 -1.98
C GLN A 722 -7.63 26.37 -1.23
N ALA A 723 -6.33 26.33 -1.56
CA ALA A 723 -5.35 25.50 -0.85
C ALA A 723 -5.25 25.86 0.64
N ASN A 724 -5.30 27.16 0.97
CA ASN A 724 -5.25 27.63 2.36
C ASN A 724 -6.51 27.25 3.16
N GLU A 725 -7.69 27.24 2.56
CA GLU A 725 -8.90 26.75 3.24
C GLU A 725 -8.83 25.24 3.51
N ILE A 726 -8.35 24.44 2.55
CA ILE A 726 -8.16 22.99 2.74
C ILE A 726 -7.09 22.72 3.81
N LEU A 727 -6.01 23.50 3.83
CA LEU A 727 -4.95 23.38 4.84
C LEU A 727 -5.51 23.49 6.26
N LYS A 728 -6.46 24.39 6.53
CA LYS A 728 -7.07 24.51 7.88
C LYS A 728 -7.69 23.19 8.35
N THR A 729 -8.32 22.44 7.43
CA THR A 729 -8.85 21.11 7.73
C THR A 729 -7.72 20.10 7.92
N MET A 730 -6.68 20.13 7.08
CA MET A 730 -5.51 19.26 7.24
C MET A 730 -4.81 19.45 8.59
N GLU A 731 -4.69 20.69 9.08
CA GLU A 731 -4.12 21.00 10.40
C GLU A 731 -4.92 20.37 11.55
N ILE A 732 -6.23 20.21 11.38
CA ILE A 732 -7.09 19.55 12.37
C ILE A 732 -6.94 18.03 12.28
N LEU A 733 -6.90 17.50 11.05
CA LEU A 733 -6.86 16.07 10.79
C LEU A 733 -5.50 15.44 11.05
N SER A 734 -4.41 16.18 10.81
CA SER A 734 -3.03 15.71 10.94
C SER A 734 -2.06 16.88 11.16
N PRO A 735 -2.02 17.46 12.38
CA PRO A 735 -1.27 18.68 12.67
C PRO A 735 0.25 18.52 12.53
N ASP A 736 0.75 17.33 12.85
CA ASP A 736 2.16 16.99 12.95
C ASP A 736 2.60 15.98 11.87
N SER A 737 1.91 15.95 10.72
CA SER A 737 2.38 15.20 9.56
C SER A 737 3.29 16.02 8.66
N VAL A 738 4.18 15.30 7.97
CA VAL A 738 5.07 15.83 6.95
C VAL A 738 4.27 16.48 5.83
N GLN A 739 3.16 15.86 5.40
CA GLN A 739 2.30 16.36 4.32
C GLN A 739 1.63 17.69 4.70
N THR A 740 1.12 17.83 5.94
CA THR A 740 0.58 19.12 6.41
C THR A 740 1.66 20.19 6.47
N LEU A 741 2.86 19.83 6.92
CA LEU A 741 4.00 20.75 6.98
C LEU A 741 4.46 21.19 5.58
N GLU A 742 4.45 20.28 4.60
CA GLU A 742 4.77 20.57 3.19
C GLU A 742 3.83 21.64 2.63
N ILE A 743 2.52 21.47 2.77
CA ILE A 743 1.52 22.44 2.29
C ILE A 743 1.71 23.82 2.94
N LYS A 744 2.04 23.86 4.24
CA LYS A 744 2.35 25.12 4.95
C LYS A 744 3.57 25.82 4.37
N ILE A 745 4.65 25.09 4.15
CA ILE A 745 5.89 25.64 3.59
C ILE A 745 5.61 26.22 2.20
N ARG A 746 4.98 25.44 1.32
CA ARG A 746 4.66 25.86 -0.05
C ARG A 746 3.76 27.08 -0.07
N LEU A 747 2.74 27.15 0.81
CA LEU A 747 1.89 28.34 0.93
C LEU A 747 2.65 29.57 1.42
N ALA A 748 3.55 29.42 2.39
CA ALA A 748 4.35 30.52 2.90
C ALA A 748 5.29 31.07 1.82
N LEU A 749 5.98 30.20 1.09
CA LEU A 749 6.86 30.57 -0.03
C LEU A 749 6.08 31.29 -1.15
N LEU A 750 4.96 30.72 -1.59
CA LEU A 750 4.13 31.32 -2.66
C LEU A 750 3.45 32.64 -2.27
N ARG A 751 3.39 32.95 -0.97
CA ARG A 751 2.90 34.23 -0.43
C ARG A 751 4.03 35.20 -0.06
N ASN A 752 5.29 34.89 -0.40
CA ASN A 752 6.48 35.68 -0.04
C ASN A 752 6.56 35.92 1.48
N MET A 753 6.23 34.91 2.29
CA MET A 753 6.32 34.93 3.75
C MET A 753 7.61 34.24 4.22
N ASP A 754 8.75 34.72 3.75
CA ASP A 754 10.05 34.03 3.85
C ASP A 754 10.44 33.69 5.30
N VAL A 755 10.18 34.60 6.25
CA VAL A 755 10.47 34.39 7.68
C VAL A 755 9.66 33.24 8.27
N GLU A 756 8.43 33.06 7.82
CA GLU A 756 7.58 31.97 8.30
C GLU A 756 7.92 30.66 7.58
N ALA A 757 8.20 30.73 6.28
CA ALA A 757 8.69 29.60 5.50
C ALA A 757 9.98 29.04 6.10
N GLU A 758 10.94 29.89 6.47
CA GLU A 758 12.20 29.50 7.09
C GLU A 758 11.98 28.67 8.37
N LYS A 759 11.12 29.16 9.29
CA LYS A 759 10.82 28.41 10.53
C LYS A 759 10.22 27.04 10.24
N LEU A 760 9.31 26.97 9.27
CA LEU A 760 8.64 25.73 8.88
C LEU A 760 9.61 24.74 8.22
N ILE A 761 10.50 25.23 7.35
CA ILE A 761 11.51 24.39 6.71
C ILE A 761 12.53 23.89 7.75
N ILE A 762 12.95 24.71 8.71
CA ILE A 762 13.79 24.26 9.83
C ILE A 762 13.08 23.18 10.63
N LYS A 763 11.77 23.35 10.92
CA LYS A 763 10.97 22.32 11.60
C LYS A 763 10.94 21.02 10.81
N TRP A 764 10.73 21.09 9.49
CA TRP A 764 10.71 19.95 8.58
C TRP A 764 12.07 19.24 8.54
N ARG A 765 13.16 20.00 8.40
CA ARG A 765 14.55 19.50 8.37
C ARG A 765 14.94 18.77 9.65
N ASN A 766 14.48 19.27 10.79
CA ASN A 766 14.76 18.64 12.09
C ASN A 766 14.01 17.32 12.27
N ALA A 767 12.87 17.14 11.60
CA ALA A 767 12.03 15.96 11.77
C ALA A 767 12.29 14.88 10.71
N MET A 768 12.64 15.25 9.49
CA MET A 768 12.78 14.28 8.40
C MET A 768 14.09 13.47 8.47
N PRO A 769 14.09 12.20 8.02
CA PRO A 769 15.32 11.44 7.82
C PRO A 769 16.22 12.12 6.80
N TYR A 770 17.54 11.96 6.98
CA TYR A 770 18.56 12.63 6.16
C TYR A 770 18.32 12.49 4.64
N GLN A 771 17.82 11.34 4.19
CA GLN A 771 17.57 11.00 2.79
C GLN A 771 16.64 11.97 2.05
N PHE A 772 15.73 12.66 2.76
CA PHE A 772 14.80 13.62 2.14
C PHE A 772 15.31 15.06 2.20
N LYS A 773 16.32 15.35 3.03
CA LYS A 773 16.71 16.72 3.38
C LYS A 773 17.26 17.52 2.21
N ASN A 774 17.94 16.87 1.27
CA ASN A 774 18.67 17.51 0.17
C ASN A 774 17.80 18.47 -0.67
N PHE A 775 16.57 18.10 -1.03
CA PHE A 775 15.71 18.96 -1.85
C PHE A 775 15.30 20.26 -1.11
N TRP A 776 14.89 20.15 0.14
CA TRP A 776 14.43 21.31 0.91
C TRP A 776 15.58 22.14 1.48
N ASP A 777 16.73 21.53 1.75
CA ASP A 777 17.95 22.23 2.14
C ASP A 777 18.50 23.08 0.99
N GLU A 778 18.47 22.57 -0.25
CA GLU A 778 18.81 23.33 -1.44
C GLU A 778 17.85 24.50 -1.66
N ASN A 779 16.53 24.26 -1.57
CA ASN A 779 15.52 25.33 -1.69
C ASN A 779 15.59 26.36 -0.55
N LEU A 780 15.91 25.94 0.68
CA LEU A 780 16.10 26.84 1.82
C LEU A 780 17.34 27.71 1.65
N ALA A 781 18.45 27.10 1.23
CA ALA A 781 19.69 27.83 1.00
C ALA A 781 19.57 28.79 -0.21
N ILE A 782 18.79 28.42 -1.24
CA ILE A 782 18.38 29.34 -2.32
C ILE A 782 17.53 30.48 -1.75
N ALA A 783 16.51 30.18 -0.93
CA ALA A 783 15.65 31.19 -0.32
C ALA A 783 16.39 32.15 0.63
N LYS A 784 17.45 31.66 1.29
CA LYS A 784 18.34 32.46 2.15
C LYS A 784 19.42 33.22 1.38
N GLY A 785 19.57 32.96 0.08
CA GLY A 785 20.70 33.43 -0.72
C GLY A 785 22.05 32.86 -0.26
N GLU A 786 22.05 31.79 0.53
CA GLU A 786 23.24 31.05 1.00
C GLU A 786 23.78 30.10 -0.07
N LEU A 787 22.89 29.56 -0.92
CA LEU A 787 23.21 28.87 -2.16
C LEU A 787 22.73 29.73 -3.32
N ILE A 788 23.66 30.29 -4.07
CA ILE A 788 23.40 30.57 -5.49
C ILE A 788 23.46 29.19 -6.13
N PRO A 789 22.41 28.72 -6.85
CA PRO A 789 22.42 27.38 -7.43
C PRO A 789 23.70 27.22 -8.25
N GLU A 790 24.62 26.39 -7.75
CA GLU A 790 25.73 25.89 -8.54
C GLU A 790 25.08 24.94 -9.54
N MET A 791 24.62 25.50 -10.65
CA MET A 791 24.71 24.75 -11.88
C MET A 791 26.19 24.38 -12.00
N GLU A 792 26.48 23.08 -12.12
CA GLU A 792 27.76 22.62 -12.63
C GLU A 792 27.83 23.16 -14.07
N ILE A 793 28.32 24.39 -14.21
CA ILE A 793 28.45 25.06 -15.48
C ILE A 793 29.71 24.47 -16.09
N ASP A 794 29.57 23.81 -17.24
CA ASP A 794 30.69 23.27 -18.01
C ASP A 794 31.55 24.42 -18.55
N CYS A 795 32.40 24.99 -17.68
CA CYS A 795 33.29 26.09 -18.02
C CYS A 795 34.45 25.56 -18.86
N LYS A 796 34.57 26.06 -20.09
CA LYS A 796 35.58 25.61 -21.05
C LYS A 796 36.94 26.32 -20.89
N ASN A 797 37.20 26.91 -19.72
CA ASN A 797 38.38 27.72 -19.45
C ASN A 797 39.69 26.93 -19.63
N ASP A 798 39.72 25.65 -19.28
CA ASP A 798 40.91 24.79 -19.42
C ASP A 798 41.33 24.54 -20.88
N GLN A 799 40.38 24.67 -21.81
CA GLN A 799 40.60 24.46 -23.24
C GLN A 799 40.84 25.77 -24.00
N TYR A 800 40.72 26.91 -23.33
CA TYR A 800 40.77 28.21 -23.98
C TYR A 800 42.22 28.71 -24.14
N PRO A 801 42.65 29.11 -25.35
CA PRO A 801 44.03 29.55 -25.58
C PRO A 801 44.40 30.81 -24.78
N GLN A 802 45.61 30.83 -24.22
CA GLN A 802 46.12 31.99 -23.45
C GLN A 802 46.39 33.23 -24.31
N ASP A 803 46.57 33.05 -25.62
CA ASP A 803 46.76 34.11 -26.61
C ASP A 803 45.44 34.62 -27.22
N ALA A 804 44.30 34.02 -26.87
CA ALA A 804 42.97 34.50 -27.23
C ALA A 804 42.49 35.63 -26.29
N PRO A 805 41.43 36.38 -26.65
CA PRO A 805 40.87 37.44 -25.81
C PRO A 805 40.56 37.00 -24.39
N GLN A 806 40.94 37.80 -23.38
CA GLN A 806 40.72 37.47 -21.96
C GLN A 806 39.57 38.28 -21.37
N PHE A 807 38.86 37.73 -20.38
CA PHE A 807 37.69 38.36 -19.76
C PHE A 807 38.02 39.73 -19.14
N ASP A 808 39.18 39.85 -18.49
CA ASP A 808 39.62 41.05 -17.78
C ASP A 808 40.35 42.09 -18.67
N ASP A 809 40.45 41.84 -19.98
CA ASP A 809 41.10 42.78 -20.90
C ASP A 809 40.22 44.03 -21.14
N SER A 810 40.60 45.14 -20.50
CA SER A 810 39.80 46.37 -20.36
C SER A 810 40.17 47.50 -21.34
N ASN A 811 40.81 47.18 -22.46
CA ASN A 811 41.23 48.18 -23.45
C ASN A 811 40.09 48.66 -24.37
N LEU A 812 39.17 49.48 -23.83
CA LEU A 812 38.08 50.11 -24.58
C LEU A 812 38.47 51.53 -25.04
N LEU A 813 38.19 51.85 -26.30
CA LEU A 813 38.32 53.19 -26.86
C LEU A 813 37.15 54.09 -26.42
N TYR A 814 35.93 53.58 -26.56
CA TYR A 814 34.69 54.21 -26.09
C TYR A 814 33.56 53.18 -26.03
N THR A 815 32.48 53.53 -25.35
CA THR A 815 31.28 52.70 -25.21
C THR A 815 30.06 53.40 -25.76
N ASN A 816 29.17 52.63 -26.38
CA ASN A 816 27.86 53.05 -26.82
C ASN A 816 26.81 52.17 -26.13
N GLU A 817 25.77 52.79 -25.56
CA GLU A 817 24.66 52.09 -24.92
C GLU A 817 23.44 52.19 -25.84
N LEU A 818 22.84 51.04 -26.17
CA LEU A 818 21.65 50.95 -27.00
C LEU A 818 20.38 51.12 -26.15
N GLU A 819 19.25 51.49 -26.77
CA GLU A 819 17.99 51.82 -26.06
C GLU A 819 17.47 50.70 -25.15
N ASP A 820 17.88 49.45 -25.38
CA ASP A 820 17.41 48.27 -24.65
C ASP A 820 18.44 47.71 -23.63
N GLY A 821 19.42 48.52 -23.22
CA GLY A 821 20.40 48.18 -22.17
C GLY A 821 21.58 47.32 -22.61
N VAL A 822 21.72 47.07 -23.92
CA VAL A 822 22.92 46.44 -24.51
C VAL A 822 24.05 47.47 -24.59
N ILE A 823 25.22 47.16 -24.04
CA ILE A 823 26.38 48.04 -24.06
C ILE A 823 27.43 47.50 -25.03
N VAL A 824 27.84 48.32 -26.01
CA VAL A 824 28.89 47.99 -26.99
C VAL A 824 30.11 48.86 -26.74
N GLY A 825 31.19 48.27 -26.25
CA GLY A 825 32.49 48.90 -26.08
C GLY A 825 33.44 48.58 -27.22
N ILE A 826 33.87 49.59 -27.97
CA ILE A 826 34.81 49.41 -29.10
C ILE A 826 36.23 49.26 -28.56
N LYS A 827 36.90 48.15 -28.88
CA LYS A 827 38.33 47.92 -28.59
C LYS A 827 39.23 48.31 -29.76
N LYS A 828 38.73 48.13 -30.98
CA LYS A 828 39.43 48.48 -32.21
C LYS A 828 38.42 48.97 -33.24
N GLU A 829 38.63 50.19 -33.75
CA GLU A 829 37.86 50.70 -34.87
C GLU A 829 38.30 50.05 -36.18
N ALA A 830 37.35 49.92 -37.10
CA ALA A 830 37.63 49.52 -38.47
C ALA A 830 38.25 50.70 -39.26
N LEU A 831 38.85 50.39 -40.41
CA LEU A 831 39.30 51.41 -41.36
C LEU A 831 38.13 52.26 -41.85
N GLU A 832 38.41 53.51 -42.24
CA GLU A 832 37.41 54.51 -42.60
C GLU A 832 36.52 54.05 -43.78
N ASP A 833 37.08 53.26 -44.70
CA ASP A 833 36.48 52.66 -45.89
C ASP A 833 35.93 51.23 -45.68
N ALA A 834 35.93 50.72 -44.46
CA ALA A 834 35.42 49.39 -44.15
C ALA A 834 33.89 49.28 -44.33
N LEU A 835 33.43 48.10 -44.78
CA LEU A 835 32.02 47.81 -44.96
C LEU A 835 31.27 47.78 -43.62
N ASN A 836 30.12 48.46 -43.58
CA ASN A 836 29.21 48.41 -42.43
C ASN A 836 28.53 47.05 -42.33
N VAL A 837 28.30 46.61 -41.10
CA VAL A 837 27.42 45.47 -40.83
C VAL A 837 25.98 45.96 -40.89
N LEU A 838 25.18 45.38 -41.80
CA LEU A 838 23.78 45.74 -42.07
C LEU A 838 22.90 44.49 -42.02
N PRO A 839 21.61 44.61 -41.64
CA PRO A 839 20.67 43.49 -41.75
C PRO A 839 20.60 42.92 -43.17
N GLY A 840 20.47 41.59 -43.29
CA GLY A 840 20.34 40.89 -44.57
C GLY A 840 21.64 40.47 -45.25
N ILE A 841 22.80 40.72 -44.64
CA ILE A 841 24.11 40.28 -45.14
C ILE A 841 24.69 39.15 -44.27
N ILE A 842 25.64 38.40 -44.81
CA ILE A 842 26.33 37.37 -44.05
C ILE A 842 27.49 38.02 -43.30
N VAL A 843 27.50 37.87 -41.98
CA VAL A 843 28.58 38.34 -41.10
C VAL A 843 29.40 37.14 -40.68
N LYS A 844 30.72 37.24 -40.83
CA LYS A 844 31.70 36.26 -40.33
C LYS A 844 32.51 36.88 -39.20
N MET A 845 32.51 36.26 -38.03
CA MET A 845 33.17 36.80 -36.84
C MET A 845 33.87 35.74 -35.99
N ASN A 846 34.97 36.13 -35.35
CA ASN A 846 35.44 35.45 -34.15
C ASN A 846 34.65 35.96 -32.95
N TYR A 847 34.41 35.09 -31.97
CA TYR A 847 33.74 35.48 -30.75
C TYR A 847 34.19 34.64 -29.55
N THR A 848 34.05 35.20 -28.36
CA THR A 848 34.06 34.47 -27.09
C THR A 848 32.95 35.00 -26.20
N GLY A 849 32.18 34.09 -25.60
CA GLY A 849 31.08 34.37 -24.69
C GLY A 849 31.42 33.95 -23.26
N TRP A 850 31.21 34.86 -22.31
CA TRP A 850 31.47 34.67 -20.88
C TRP A 850 30.26 34.95 -20.01
N LEU A 851 30.18 34.23 -18.90
CA LEU A 851 29.36 34.60 -17.75
C LEU A 851 30.07 35.68 -16.90
N PRO A 852 29.35 36.35 -15.99
CA PRO A 852 29.91 37.44 -15.17
C PRO A 852 31.08 37.03 -14.28
N ASN A 853 31.20 35.74 -13.97
CA ASN A 853 32.28 35.16 -13.18
C ASN A 853 33.52 34.77 -14.03
N GLY A 854 33.54 35.09 -15.33
CA GLY A 854 34.65 34.77 -16.24
C GLY A 854 34.62 33.33 -16.80
N CYS A 855 33.57 32.57 -16.52
CA CYS A 855 33.37 31.24 -17.12
C CYS A 855 33.06 31.36 -18.62
N ILE A 856 33.83 30.64 -19.45
CA ILE A 856 33.64 30.58 -20.90
C ILE A 856 32.61 29.51 -21.22
N PHE A 857 31.45 29.94 -21.73
CA PHE A 857 30.40 29.01 -22.16
C PHE A 857 30.52 28.66 -23.65
N ASP A 858 31.04 29.57 -24.48
CA ASP A 858 31.24 29.33 -25.91
C ASP A 858 32.31 30.24 -26.53
N SER A 859 33.01 29.75 -27.57
CA SER A 859 34.01 30.53 -28.29
C SER A 859 34.44 29.89 -29.61
N SER A 860 34.73 30.71 -30.61
CA SER A 860 35.37 30.29 -31.87
C SER A 860 36.85 29.89 -31.72
N TYR A 861 37.49 30.19 -30.58
CA TYR A 861 38.90 29.85 -30.31
C TYR A 861 39.09 28.48 -29.63
N LEU A 862 37.99 27.83 -29.22
CA LEU A 862 38.06 26.50 -28.61
C LEU A 862 38.50 25.43 -29.64
N PRO A 863 39.15 24.33 -29.19
CA PRO A 863 39.63 23.29 -30.10
C PRO A 863 38.52 22.71 -30.99
N GLY A 864 38.73 22.73 -32.31
CA GLY A 864 37.77 22.21 -33.29
C GLY A 864 36.64 23.16 -33.68
N MET A 865 36.59 24.36 -33.11
CA MET A 865 35.65 25.42 -33.48
C MET A 865 36.20 26.28 -34.63
N SER A 866 35.32 27.02 -35.29
CA SER A 866 35.67 27.93 -36.39
C SER A 866 34.88 29.23 -36.29
N PRO A 867 35.29 30.32 -36.96
CA PRO A 867 34.59 31.60 -36.89
C PRO A 867 33.11 31.46 -37.29
N LEU A 868 32.21 32.08 -36.51
CA LEU A 868 30.78 32.00 -36.75
C LEU A 868 30.40 32.80 -38.01
N SER A 869 29.62 32.19 -38.90
CA SER A 869 29.08 32.85 -40.10
C SER A 869 27.57 32.67 -40.16
N PHE A 870 26.81 33.77 -40.18
CA PHE A 870 25.36 33.72 -40.25
C PHE A 870 24.76 34.94 -40.95
N LEU A 871 23.52 34.79 -41.43
CA LEU A 871 22.75 35.88 -42.01
C LEU A 871 22.16 36.75 -40.89
N LEU A 872 22.58 38.02 -40.83
CA LEU A 872 22.13 38.96 -39.79
C LEU A 872 20.67 39.38 -40.03
N GLY A 873 19.82 39.38 -38.99
CA GLY A 873 18.40 39.74 -39.08
C GLY A 873 17.45 38.58 -39.36
N ASN A 874 17.91 37.32 -39.22
CA ASN A 874 17.08 36.11 -39.41
C ASN A 874 16.93 35.28 -38.12
N ASN A 875 17.09 35.92 -36.95
CA ASN A 875 17.01 35.29 -35.62
C ASN A 875 17.92 34.06 -35.49
N LYS A 876 19.15 34.17 -36.01
CA LYS A 876 20.16 33.10 -35.96
C LYS A 876 21.16 33.29 -34.82
N ALA A 877 21.21 34.48 -34.24
CA ALA A 877 21.88 34.76 -32.97
C ALA A 877 20.87 35.33 -31.96
N ILE A 878 21.28 35.44 -30.70
CA ILE A 878 20.47 36.11 -29.66
C ILE A 878 20.26 37.59 -30.00
N PRO A 879 19.13 38.20 -29.58
CA PRO A 879 18.78 39.58 -29.94
C PRO A 879 19.89 40.59 -29.67
N GLY A 880 20.55 40.53 -28.51
CA GLY A 880 21.60 41.49 -28.16
C GLY A 880 22.85 41.39 -29.05
N ILE A 881 23.14 40.22 -29.62
CA ILE A 881 24.20 40.07 -30.63
C ILE A 881 23.76 40.69 -31.96
N GLU A 882 22.55 40.39 -32.44
CA GLU A 882 22.10 40.94 -33.72
C GLU A 882 22.02 42.48 -33.68
N GLU A 883 21.56 43.06 -32.57
CA GLU A 883 21.48 44.51 -32.36
C GLU A 883 22.85 45.19 -32.26
N SER A 884 23.78 44.59 -31.49
CA SER A 884 25.12 45.15 -31.32
C SER A 884 25.95 45.11 -32.61
N LEU A 885 25.83 44.05 -33.40
CA LEU A 885 26.60 43.89 -34.64
C LEU A 885 26.31 44.99 -35.68
N ILE A 886 25.08 45.52 -35.75
CA ILE A 886 24.70 46.60 -36.69
C ILE A 886 25.50 47.90 -36.43
N THR A 887 26.06 48.05 -35.23
CA THR A 887 26.90 49.20 -34.88
C THR A 887 28.35 49.07 -35.32
N LEU A 888 28.74 47.90 -35.86
CA LEU A 888 30.13 47.56 -36.17
C LEU A 888 30.40 47.56 -37.69
N LYS A 889 31.69 47.56 -38.04
CA LYS A 889 32.17 47.43 -39.42
C LYS A 889 33.13 46.25 -39.53
N LYS A 890 33.40 45.82 -40.76
CA LYS A 890 34.44 44.82 -41.05
C LYS A 890 35.79 45.27 -40.46
N GLY A 891 36.40 44.42 -39.65
CA GLY A 891 37.67 44.69 -38.96
C GLY A 891 37.56 45.31 -37.57
N SER A 892 36.35 45.62 -37.10
CA SER A 892 36.10 46.08 -35.72
C SER A 892 36.29 44.95 -34.71
N ILE A 893 36.81 45.30 -33.53
CA ILE A 893 36.78 44.45 -32.33
C ILE A 893 35.98 45.18 -31.25
N ALA A 894 34.99 44.52 -30.68
CA ALA A 894 34.12 45.11 -29.67
C ALA A 894 33.81 44.13 -28.53
N ARG A 895 33.70 44.69 -27.31
CA ARG A 895 33.17 44.03 -26.11
C ARG A 895 31.69 44.39 -25.97
N ILE A 896 30.82 43.40 -25.84
CA ILE A 896 29.37 43.59 -25.75
C ILE A 896 28.89 43.03 -24.42
N VAL A 897 28.13 43.82 -23.67
CA VAL A 897 27.40 43.37 -22.46
C VAL A 897 25.93 43.27 -22.83
N ILE A 898 25.34 42.10 -22.64
CA ILE A 898 23.96 41.82 -23.02
C ILE A 898 23.16 41.51 -21.75
N PRO A 899 22.09 42.28 -21.45
CA PRO A 899 21.23 42.00 -20.32
C PRO A 899 20.42 40.70 -20.56
N PRO A 900 19.93 40.03 -19.49
CA PRO A 900 19.28 38.72 -19.61
C PRO A 900 18.12 38.69 -20.61
N GLU A 901 17.34 39.77 -20.69
CA GLU A 901 16.16 39.90 -21.55
C GLU A 901 16.51 39.88 -23.05
N LYS A 902 17.75 40.25 -23.41
CA LYS A 902 18.29 40.23 -24.77
C LYS A 902 19.23 39.04 -25.03
N ALA A 903 19.35 38.15 -24.04
CA ALA A 903 20.17 36.95 -24.05
C ALA A 903 19.28 35.69 -23.96
N TYR A 904 19.33 34.95 -22.84
CA TYR A 904 18.64 33.67 -22.63
C TYR A 904 17.50 33.76 -21.59
N GLY A 905 17.21 34.96 -21.07
CA GLY A 905 16.06 35.25 -20.20
C GLY A 905 15.98 34.41 -18.93
N SER A 906 14.76 34.28 -18.40
CA SER A 906 14.46 33.51 -17.18
C SER A 906 14.64 32.00 -17.31
N ASN A 907 14.84 31.50 -18.53
CA ASN A 907 14.99 30.07 -18.79
C ASN A 907 16.46 29.64 -18.79
N GLY A 908 17.37 30.55 -19.15
CA GLY A 908 18.80 30.22 -19.31
C GLY A 908 19.02 29.11 -20.35
N VAL A 909 20.12 28.38 -20.19
CA VAL A 909 20.46 27.15 -20.92
C VAL A 909 20.94 26.14 -19.89
N SER A 910 20.18 25.05 -19.69
CA SER A 910 20.50 24.01 -18.71
C SER A 910 21.93 23.49 -18.90
N GLY A 911 22.69 23.40 -17.79
CA GLY A 911 24.10 22.98 -17.77
C GLY A 911 25.12 24.00 -18.30
N LEU A 912 24.70 25.18 -18.81
CA LEU A 912 25.62 26.10 -19.49
C LEU A 912 25.44 27.59 -19.14
N ILE A 913 24.20 28.11 -19.07
CA ILE A 913 23.91 29.53 -18.79
C ILE A 913 22.79 29.60 -17.75
N PRO A 914 23.02 30.16 -16.56
CA PRO A 914 21.97 30.24 -15.54
C PRO A 914 20.81 31.16 -15.95
N PRO A 915 19.58 30.90 -15.45
CA PRO A 915 18.45 31.82 -15.55
C PRO A 915 18.80 33.26 -15.17
N ASN A 916 18.26 34.24 -15.90
CA ASN A 916 18.45 35.66 -15.66
C ASN A 916 19.93 36.13 -15.64
N SER A 917 20.83 35.44 -16.34
CA SER A 917 22.25 35.82 -16.39
C SER A 917 22.52 36.86 -17.47
N PRO A 918 23.17 37.99 -17.16
CA PRO A 918 23.78 38.83 -18.18
C PRO A 918 24.99 38.10 -18.75
N ILE A 919 25.28 38.32 -20.02
CA ILE A 919 26.39 37.67 -20.72
C ILE A 919 27.28 38.70 -21.41
N TYR A 920 28.54 38.33 -21.53
CA TYR A 920 29.57 39.18 -22.11
C TYR A 920 30.11 38.52 -23.36
N PHE A 921 30.19 39.27 -24.44
CA PHE A 921 30.85 38.83 -25.66
C PHE A 921 32.03 39.72 -26.00
N GLU A 922 33.05 39.15 -26.61
CA GLU A 922 34.00 39.89 -27.43
C GLU A 922 33.86 39.36 -28.84
N VAL A 923 33.72 40.26 -29.81
CA VAL A 923 33.53 39.93 -31.22
C VAL A 923 34.58 40.65 -32.08
N GLU A 924 35.11 39.93 -33.07
CA GLU A 924 35.97 40.48 -34.11
C GLU A 924 35.30 40.21 -35.47
N ILE A 925 34.94 41.27 -36.20
CA ILE A 925 34.28 41.13 -37.50
C ILE A 925 35.33 40.85 -38.57
N LEU A 926 35.39 39.60 -39.04
CA LEU A 926 36.37 39.15 -40.02
C LEU A 926 35.95 39.50 -41.44
N ASP A 927 34.67 39.28 -41.75
CA ASP A 927 34.13 39.57 -43.09
C ASP A 927 32.65 39.92 -43.08
N VAL A 928 32.24 40.61 -44.14
CA VAL A 928 30.88 41.08 -44.38
C VAL A 928 30.58 40.87 -45.85
N GLU A 929 29.78 39.84 -46.17
CA GLU A 929 29.44 39.47 -47.55
C GLU A 929 28.05 39.97 -47.91
N THR A 930 27.97 40.85 -48.91
CA THR A 930 26.69 41.27 -49.49
C THR A 930 26.14 40.13 -50.34
N THR A 931 25.06 39.50 -49.88
CA THR A 931 24.31 38.55 -50.69
C THR A 931 23.64 39.32 -51.82
N GLY A 932 24.00 39.03 -53.07
CA GLY A 932 23.48 39.69 -54.27
C GLY A 932 22.01 39.38 -54.59
N VAL A 933 21.14 39.29 -53.58
CA VAL A 933 19.72 38.98 -53.74
C VAL A 933 18.90 40.18 -53.28
N LYS A 934 18.34 40.92 -54.25
CA LYS A 934 17.19 41.79 -54.01
C LYS A 934 16.03 40.92 -53.49
N ILE A 935 15.54 41.23 -52.29
CA ILE A 935 14.27 40.71 -51.78
C ILE A 935 13.24 41.83 -52.02
N ASP A 936 12.26 41.55 -52.88
CA ASP A 936 11.01 42.31 -53.03
C ASP A 936 10.07 42.06 -51.86
#